data_AF-A0A2H9SB87-F1
#
_entry.id   AF-A0A2H9SB87-F1
#
_cell.length_a   1.000
_cell.length_b   1.000
_cell.length_c   1.000
_cell.angle_alpha   90.00
_cell.angle_beta   90.00
_cell.angle_gamma   90.00
#
_symmetry.space_group_name_H-M   'P 1'
#
loop_
_entity.id
_entity.type
_entity.pdbx_description
1 polymer ?
#
loop_
_entity_poly.entity_id
_entity_poly.type
_entity_poly.pdbx_seq_one_letter_code
_entity_poly.pdbx_strand_id
1 'polypeptide(L)'
;MFRKGSELLRVLVFLVAFSTVAGALCTGYTTGNWMIDAGDICANASETIYLTGNLTVNGVLNLTDVTLVANTTYNGSISITVGATGSLNLNDTDGLMSTTNDACNITANNSLYRFKFESYGGLNITHSFVSYVGFSNNDNTINNFGIALFSNYSNVTYNNFSNMYTAVYPGSDSSWISFTNISYNNFSNIDAVAIRLQNGTNSTIEGNWIAYNAGFTAIYLSYGSHYNNVINNSFAVLTGLGVNAYLSDYNTIKNNTILGGTEGIKIEASHNSTLTNNTVLGSTTACIAAYDSENATIQNNTLGLSTSYGIYLNNATYALIQYNAVENGLRYGIYEDYSTNNTVFANTITQNADDGIAISFSNYTTVLNNSITLPVLTLTVGTAAIYVYDGYYNVLNNNTITKAAEQLGIGSDISDQTEFLSNLAYGNNTINAKQIRHFGVSEYACPNDASVVIGDLNTSSIIVAGCNNVTIADGMISNGDIIAFYFTNNSRINNATVNDSWAGAAAYYSENCSINNSTFSNNSYGMISNVATNTTMKNNSVTNTTLGAMWFVSTFGEFSYNNVNSSDTAALYAILSTANNFSYNNLTNNSFGAFIIADSDGNLFEANNLSYNSVAGAYVYTSKSNVFVNNDLAFNADGYWLTYAANNAYMNASIFNDRIYNNTRGIYVDNASGNNFTSVTFDNNSFHVEFNASNNNYVVNSTFGAYLTNQTLSNNSAYDVLLNNTGVDATKLGFEDATSNVTVSYFVNVAVRSAATGGVLAATVTATSQNGVPLYTLTSPAYRITPAYIAAQTPVNYTPHTFTASLAGYSSNTAGAIITADTTVTIYLTLLAGGSSGYTPSPTPTPTPTPSPSITPTQTEEPGTPATPTPTPEPTKRIQVTAPAAAATLSPTTQAPVQEETPGSGDWVPIAAVLVVAAAAASWVAWKALKK
;
A
#
# COMPACT_ATOMS: atom_id res chain seq x y z
N MET A 1 31.08 30.00 -43.42
CA MET A 1 32.27 29.68 -44.25
C MET A 1 32.89 28.40 -43.73
N PHE A 2 33.18 27.45 -44.62
CA PHE A 2 33.90 26.17 -44.44
C PHE A 2 34.11 25.59 -43.03
N ARG A 3 33.40 24.48 -42.76
CA ARG A 3 34.02 23.14 -42.61
C ARG A 3 32.96 22.02 -42.77
N LYS A 4 32.43 21.84 -44.00
CA LYS A 4 31.97 20.52 -44.44
C LYS A 4 33.23 19.65 -44.58
N GLY A 5 33.42 18.67 -43.70
CA GLY A 5 34.67 17.91 -43.65
C GLY A 5 34.58 16.47 -43.12
N SER A 6 33.40 15.99 -42.70
CA SER A 6 33.22 14.67 -42.07
C SER A 6 32.31 13.71 -42.83
N GLU A 7 31.44 14.17 -43.74
CA GLU A 7 30.57 13.28 -44.53
C GLU A 7 31.31 12.57 -45.67
N LEU A 8 32.44 13.13 -46.13
CA LEU A 8 33.27 12.53 -47.19
C LEU A 8 34.12 11.33 -46.73
N LEU A 9 34.13 11.01 -45.43
CA LEU A 9 34.82 9.81 -44.91
C LEU A 9 33.86 8.62 -44.69
N ARG A 10 32.54 8.85 -44.68
CA ARG A 10 31.52 7.79 -44.56
C ARG A 10 31.18 7.11 -45.90
N VAL A 11 31.70 7.63 -47.01
CA VAL A 11 31.65 7.01 -48.34
C VAL A 11 33.05 6.56 -48.78
N LEU A 12 33.85 6.10 -47.82
CA LEU A 12 34.86 5.06 -48.09
C LEU A 12 34.28 3.67 -47.77
N VAL A 13 33.03 3.44 -48.20
CA VAL A 13 32.63 2.11 -48.63
C VAL A 13 33.70 1.68 -49.62
N PHE A 14 34.37 0.57 -49.32
CA PHE A 14 35.23 -0.07 -50.29
C PHE A 14 34.36 -0.51 -51.48
N LEU A 15 34.25 0.36 -52.49
CA LEU A 15 34.51 -0.10 -53.85
C LEU A 15 35.96 -0.62 -53.86
N VAL A 16 36.17 -1.81 -53.30
CA VAL A 16 36.92 -2.80 -54.07
C VAL A 16 36.13 -2.88 -55.36
N ALA A 17 36.67 -2.25 -56.42
CA ALA A 17 36.12 -2.48 -57.74
C ALA A 17 36.09 -4.00 -57.92
N PHE A 18 34.92 -4.56 -58.17
CA PHE A 18 34.78 -5.95 -58.58
C PHE A 18 35.45 -6.10 -59.95
N SER A 19 36.79 -6.15 -59.95
CA SER A 19 37.48 -6.98 -60.91
C SER A 19 36.99 -8.39 -60.62
N THR A 20 36.11 -8.88 -61.48
CA THR A 20 35.84 -10.30 -61.66
C THR A 20 37.13 -10.96 -62.15
N VAL A 21 38.11 -11.07 -61.25
CA VAL A 21 39.18 -12.05 -61.38
C VAL A 21 38.42 -13.36 -61.23
N ALA A 22 38.19 -14.03 -62.36
CA ALA A 22 37.61 -15.35 -62.36
C ALA A 22 38.57 -16.25 -61.58
N GLY A 23 38.27 -16.46 -60.30
CA GLY A 23 38.98 -17.41 -59.47
C GLY A 23 38.93 -18.78 -60.13
N ALA A 24 39.98 -19.57 -59.95
CA ALA A 24 39.88 -20.96 -60.37
C ALA A 24 38.72 -21.62 -59.61
N LEU A 25 37.99 -22.52 -60.27
CA LEU A 25 37.11 -23.45 -59.57
C LEU A 25 37.93 -24.14 -58.49
N CYS A 26 37.43 -24.16 -57.25
CA CYS A 26 38.08 -24.95 -56.22
C CYS A 26 38.09 -26.42 -56.70
N THR A 27 39.14 -27.16 -56.37
CA THR A 27 39.18 -28.62 -56.63
C THR A 27 39.78 -29.33 -55.43
N GLY A 28 39.30 -30.53 -55.11
CA GLY A 28 39.87 -31.38 -54.06
C GLY A 28 39.04 -31.55 -52.77
N TYR A 29 37.86 -30.94 -52.66
CA TYR A 29 37.00 -31.02 -51.44
C TYR A 29 36.29 -32.37 -51.22
N THR A 30 36.59 -33.42 -51.99
CA THR A 30 35.87 -34.70 -51.91
C THR A 30 36.21 -35.55 -50.68
N THR A 31 37.42 -35.42 -50.10
CA THR A 31 37.82 -36.12 -48.86
C THR A 31 38.91 -35.35 -48.11
N GLY A 32 38.70 -35.08 -46.82
CA GLY A 32 39.73 -34.55 -45.91
C GLY A 32 39.66 -33.03 -45.67
N ASN A 33 40.77 -32.45 -45.21
CA ASN A 33 40.87 -31.00 -44.97
C ASN A 33 40.96 -30.23 -46.29
N TRP A 34 40.24 -29.12 -46.38
CA TRP A 34 40.26 -28.20 -47.51
C TRP A 34 41.04 -26.93 -47.11
N MET A 35 42.13 -26.63 -47.80
CA MET A 35 42.89 -25.38 -47.61
C MET A 35 42.89 -24.53 -48.88
N ILE A 36 42.76 -23.22 -48.70
CA ILE A 36 43.00 -22.19 -49.72
C ILE A 36 44.24 -21.41 -49.26
N ASP A 37 45.36 -21.51 -49.98
CA ASP A 37 46.63 -20.97 -49.52
C ASP A 37 46.76 -19.45 -49.80
N ALA A 38 47.72 -18.80 -49.12
CA ALA A 38 47.89 -17.36 -49.20
C ALA A 38 48.29 -16.91 -50.62
N GLY A 39 47.48 -16.04 -51.22
CA GLY A 39 47.65 -15.56 -52.59
C GLY A 39 46.74 -16.25 -53.62
N ASP A 40 46.12 -17.38 -53.27
CA ASP A 40 45.11 -18.02 -54.12
C ASP A 40 43.81 -17.19 -54.13
N ILE A 41 43.13 -17.19 -55.28
CA ILE A 41 41.77 -16.66 -55.45
C ILE A 41 40.92 -17.76 -56.07
N CYS A 42 39.99 -18.30 -55.30
CA CYS A 42 39.17 -19.43 -55.68
C CYS A 42 37.68 -19.07 -55.61
N ALA A 43 36.87 -19.65 -56.49
CA ALA A 43 35.44 -19.36 -56.56
C ALA A 43 34.61 -20.59 -56.89
N ASN A 44 33.54 -20.84 -56.13
CA ASN A 44 32.52 -21.86 -56.43
C ASN A 44 31.13 -21.23 -56.43
N ALA A 45 30.26 -21.69 -57.33
CA ALA A 45 28.91 -21.19 -57.47
C ALA A 45 27.88 -22.31 -57.64
N SER A 46 26.70 -22.16 -57.03
CA SER A 46 25.52 -23.05 -57.19
C SER A 46 25.79 -24.55 -56.92
N GLU A 47 26.65 -24.86 -55.93
CA GLU A 47 27.06 -26.22 -55.56
C GLU A 47 26.71 -26.57 -54.10
N THR A 48 26.48 -27.86 -53.83
CA THR A 48 26.46 -28.40 -52.45
C THR A 48 27.81 -29.03 -52.12
N ILE A 49 28.50 -28.48 -51.12
CA ILE A 49 29.82 -28.92 -50.66
C ILE A 49 29.69 -29.60 -49.29
N TYR A 50 30.05 -30.88 -49.21
CA TYR A 50 30.07 -31.63 -47.94
C TYR A 50 31.48 -31.63 -47.33
N LEU A 51 31.68 -30.90 -46.23
CA LEU A 51 32.95 -30.88 -45.51
C LEU A 51 33.12 -32.18 -44.72
N THR A 52 34.09 -33.00 -45.12
CA THR A 52 34.53 -34.21 -44.42
C THR A 52 35.78 -34.01 -43.55
N GLY A 53 36.33 -32.79 -43.56
CA GLY A 53 37.42 -32.31 -42.72
C GLY A 53 37.34 -30.78 -42.57
N ASN A 54 38.36 -30.17 -41.99
CA ASN A 54 38.36 -28.73 -41.69
C ASN A 54 38.59 -27.88 -42.95
N LEU A 55 37.95 -26.71 -43.03
CA LEU A 55 38.17 -25.68 -44.04
C LEU A 55 39.05 -24.56 -43.47
N THR A 56 40.18 -24.29 -44.13
CA THR A 56 41.10 -23.18 -43.79
C THR A 56 41.28 -22.25 -44.99
N VAL A 57 41.04 -20.95 -44.81
CA VAL A 57 41.12 -19.93 -45.88
C VAL A 57 42.20 -18.90 -45.54
N ASN A 58 43.37 -19.02 -46.16
CA ASN A 58 44.49 -18.08 -46.04
C ASN A 58 44.63 -17.14 -47.26
N GLY A 59 44.06 -17.54 -48.41
CA GLY A 59 43.82 -16.72 -49.62
C GLY A 59 42.41 -16.15 -49.67
N VAL A 60 41.86 -15.95 -50.87
CA VAL A 60 40.48 -15.46 -51.09
C VAL A 60 39.58 -16.60 -51.56
N LEU A 61 38.50 -16.85 -50.84
CA LEU A 61 37.44 -17.79 -51.22
C LEU A 61 36.12 -17.04 -51.44
N ASN A 62 35.58 -17.11 -52.65
CA ASN A 62 34.28 -16.56 -53.01
C ASN A 62 33.28 -17.71 -53.20
N LEU A 63 32.21 -17.74 -52.42
CA LEU A 63 31.10 -18.68 -52.60
C LEU A 63 29.85 -17.90 -53.00
N THR A 64 29.08 -18.43 -53.93
CA THR A 64 27.85 -17.80 -54.45
C THR A 64 26.78 -18.87 -54.65
N ASP A 65 25.63 -18.76 -53.98
CA ASP A 65 24.58 -19.78 -54.00
C ASP A 65 25.03 -21.19 -53.54
N VAL A 66 26.05 -21.26 -52.67
CA VAL A 66 26.65 -22.53 -52.22
C VAL A 66 25.99 -23.04 -50.95
N THR A 67 25.61 -24.32 -50.93
CA THR A 67 25.22 -25.03 -49.70
C THR A 67 26.41 -25.74 -49.09
N LEU A 68 26.97 -25.21 -48.00
CA LEU A 68 28.12 -25.76 -47.29
C LEU A 68 27.66 -26.59 -46.07
N VAL A 69 27.81 -27.91 -46.15
CA VAL A 69 27.32 -28.85 -45.13
C VAL A 69 28.50 -29.46 -44.35
N ALA A 70 28.61 -29.14 -43.06
CA ALA A 70 29.60 -29.74 -42.17
C ALA A 70 29.18 -31.14 -41.69
N ASN A 71 29.95 -32.18 -42.00
CA ASN A 71 29.69 -33.56 -41.56
C ASN A 71 30.12 -33.76 -40.09
N THR A 72 29.38 -33.17 -39.16
CA THR A 72 29.68 -33.16 -37.73
C THR A 72 29.19 -34.44 -37.06
N THR A 73 30.10 -35.17 -36.41
CA THR A 73 29.80 -36.42 -35.69
C THR A 73 29.75 -36.25 -34.17
N TYR A 74 30.33 -35.15 -33.68
CA TYR A 74 30.20 -34.59 -32.34
C TYR A 74 30.50 -33.08 -32.43
N ASN A 75 30.20 -32.32 -31.38
CA ASN A 75 30.43 -30.88 -31.37
C ASN A 75 31.91 -30.52 -31.60
N GLY A 76 32.19 -29.55 -32.47
CA GLY A 76 33.55 -29.10 -32.79
C GLY A 76 34.37 -30.05 -33.68
N SER A 77 33.80 -31.18 -34.14
CA SER A 77 34.52 -32.16 -34.98
C SER A 77 34.90 -31.66 -36.38
N ILE A 78 34.30 -30.55 -36.84
CA ILE A 78 34.63 -29.82 -38.06
C ILE A 78 34.78 -28.33 -37.72
N SER A 79 35.71 -27.65 -38.39
CA SER A 79 35.86 -26.19 -38.31
C SER A 79 35.97 -25.51 -39.68
N ILE A 80 35.50 -24.26 -39.75
CA ILE A 80 35.80 -23.27 -40.78
C ILE A 80 36.67 -22.20 -40.13
N THR A 81 37.84 -21.91 -40.71
CA THR A 81 38.80 -20.93 -40.20
C THR A 81 39.27 -20.01 -41.32
N VAL A 82 38.98 -18.71 -41.23
CA VAL A 82 39.62 -17.70 -42.10
C VAL A 82 40.88 -17.20 -41.39
N GLY A 83 42.05 -17.46 -41.97
CA GLY A 83 43.34 -17.01 -41.45
C GLY A 83 43.51 -15.49 -41.57
N ALA A 84 44.48 -14.92 -40.84
CA ALA A 84 44.64 -13.46 -40.72
C ALA A 84 44.92 -12.72 -42.05
N THR A 85 45.43 -13.41 -43.07
CA THR A 85 45.63 -12.87 -44.43
C THR A 85 44.51 -13.24 -45.40
N GLY A 86 43.60 -14.12 -44.99
CA GLY A 86 42.55 -14.66 -45.84
C GLY A 86 41.32 -13.78 -45.92
N SER A 87 40.48 -14.07 -46.91
CA SER A 87 39.16 -13.47 -47.05
C SER A 87 38.14 -14.52 -47.49
N LEU A 88 37.02 -14.61 -46.78
CA LEU A 88 35.87 -15.43 -47.14
C LEU A 88 34.70 -14.50 -47.49
N ASN A 89 34.22 -14.61 -48.72
CA ASN A 89 33.07 -13.88 -49.23
C ASN A 89 31.94 -14.89 -49.53
N LEU A 90 30.78 -14.67 -48.91
CA LEU A 90 29.58 -15.48 -49.06
C LEU A 90 28.49 -14.56 -49.62
N ASN A 91 28.11 -14.80 -50.87
CA ASN A 91 27.23 -13.93 -51.63
C ASN A 91 26.04 -14.72 -52.19
N ASP A 92 25.05 -13.96 -52.61
CA ASP A 92 23.91 -14.37 -53.44
C ASP A 92 24.12 -13.76 -54.85
N THR A 93 23.74 -14.51 -55.90
CA THR A 93 23.94 -14.12 -57.30
C THR A 93 23.29 -12.80 -57.69
N ASP A 94 22.08 -12.49 -57.20
CA ASP A 94 21.36 -11.26 -57.58
C ASP A 94 21.18 -10.23 -56.45
N GLY A 95 21.31 -10.66 -55.19
CA GLY A 95 21.27 -9.78 -54.03
C GLY A 95 19.88 -9.26 -53.69
N LEU A 96 18.81 -9.94 -54.14
CA LEU A 96 17.43 -9.57 -53.92
C LEU A 96 16.77 -10.51 -52.90
N MET A 97 16.36 -9.98 -51.74
CA MET A 97 15.56 -10.73 -50.74
C MET A 97 14.21 -11.30 -51.25
N SER A 98 13.85 -11.08 -52.51
CA SER A 98 12.63 -11.59 -53.14
C SER A 98 12.78 -12.95 -53.83
N THR A 99 14.01 -13.37 -54.15
CA THR A 99 14.28 -14.67 -54.74
C THR A 99 14.53 -15.72 -53.66
N THR A 100 14.39 -16.99 -54.03
CA THR A 100 14.53 -18.13 -53.12
C THR A 100 15.20 -19.27 -53.87
N ASN A 101 16.23 -19.87 -53.24
CA ASN A 101 17.14 -20.93 -53.73
C ASN A 101 18.48 -20.46 -54.34
N ASP A 102 18.88 -19.22 -54.07
CA ASP A 102 20.14 -18.55 -54.46
C ASP A 102 20.98 -18.08 -53.26
N ALA A 103 20.41 -17.98 -52.06
CA ALA A 103 21.16 -17.77 -50.83
C ALA A 103 22.22 -18.88 -50.56
N CYS A 104 23.45 -18.48 -50.20
CA CYS A 104 24.40 -19.42 -49.57
C CYS A 104 23.81 -20.01 -48.28
N ASN A 105 24.01 -21.30 -48.03
CA ASN A 105 23.46 -22.00 -46.85
C ASN A 105 24.54 -22.78 -46.12
N ILE A 106 24.86 -22.39 -44.88
CA ILE A 106 25.90 -23.01 -44.07
C ILE A 106 25.27 -23.72 -42.87
N THR A 107 25.43 -25.05 -42.80
CA THR A 107 24.75 -25.89 -41.80
C THR A 107 25.57 -27.10 -41.38
N ALA A 108 25.31 -27.62 -40.17
CA ALA A 108 25.65 -29.00 -39.83
C ALA A 108 24.76 -29.99 -40.62
N ASN A 109 25.26 -31.21 -40.88
CA ASN A 109 24.43 -32.31 -41.41
C ASN A 109 23.54 -32.97 -40.35
N ASN A 110 23.83 -32.75 -39.06
CA ASN A 110 23.12 -33.33 -37.94
C ASN A 110 22.78 -32.21 -36.94
N SER A 111 21.49 -31.96 -36.74
CA SER A 111 20.97 -30.89 -35.88
C SER A 111 21.24 -31.08 -34.38
N LEU A 112 21.74 -32.26 -33.96
CA LEU A 112 22.21 -32.50 -32.60
C LEU A 112 23.62 -31.95 -32.34
N TYR A 113 24.38 -31.60 -33.38
CA TYR A 113 25.77 -31.19 -33.27
C TYR A 113 26.05 -29.83 -33.91
N ARG A 114 27.11 -29.17 -33.45
CA ARG A 114 27.56 -27.86 -33.92
C ARG A 114 29.01 -27.90 -34.39
N PHE A 115 29.32 -27.20 -35.48
CA PHE A 115 30.68 -27.03 -36.00
C PHE A 115 31.23 -25.64 -35.65
N LYS A 116 32.55 -25.48 -35.70
CA LYS A 116 33.25 -24.24 -35.32
C LYS A 116 33.42 -23.29 -36.51
N PHE A 117 33.21 -21.98 -36.35
CA PHE A 117 33.50 -20.98 -37.39
C PHE A 117 34.23 -19.76 -36.79
N GLU A 118 35.50 -19.59 -37.15
CA GLU A 118 36.33 -18.44 -36.75
C GLU A 118 36.82 -17.65 -37.97
N SER A 119 36.87 -16.32 -37.85
CA SER A 119 37.51 -15.44 -38.83
C SER A 119 38.52 -14.51 -38.18
N TYR A 120 39.80 -14.72 -38.47
CA TYR A 120 40.91 -13.82 -38.13
C TYR A 120 41.24 -12.87 -39.30
N GLY A 121 40.75 -13.16 -40.50
CA GLY A 121 40.87 -12.34 -41.71
C GLY A 121 39.56 -11.66 -42.11
N GLY A 122 39.45 -11.25 -43.37
CA GLY A 122 38.24 -10.60 -43.88
C GLY A 122 37.06 -11.57 -43.99
N LEU A 123 35.93 -11.23 -43.38
CA LEU A 123 34.66 -11.93 -43.61
C LEU A 123 33.63 -10.96 -44.18
N ASN A 124 33.05 -11.32 -45.31
CA ASN A 124 31.85 -10.70 -45.84
C ASN A 124 30.80 -11.79 -46.05
N ILE A 125 29.70 -11.74 -45.29
CA ILE A 125 28.58 -12.68 -45.41
C ILE A 125 27.29 -11.91 -45.67
N THR A 126 26.69 -12.17 -46.83
CA THR A 126 25.48 -11.49 -47.29
C THR A 126 24.43 -12.46 -47.79
N HIS A 127 23.14 -12.13 -47.57
CA HIS A 127 21.99 -12.87 -48.10
C HIS A 127 22.06 -14.40 -47.88
N SER A 128 22.63 -14.83 -46.74
CA SER A 128 22.95 -16.24 -46.46
C SER A 128 22.09 -16.81 -45.33
N PHE A 129 21.87 -18.12 -45.35
CA PHE A 129 21.36 -18.90 -44.22
C PHE A 129 22.52 -19.50 -43.43
N VAL A 130 22.48 -19.39 -42.11
CA VAL A 130 23.50 -19.95 -41.21
C VAL A 130 22.82 -20.64 -40.03
N SER A 131 23.13 -21.92 -39.81
CA SER A 131 22.52 -22.68 -38.71
C SER A 131 23.44 -23.75 -38.12
N TYR A 132 23.16 -24.14 -36.88
CA TYR A 132 23.92 -25.17 -36.15
C TYR A 132 25.43 -24.91 -36.08
N VAL A 133 25.83 -23.64 -35.97
CA VAL A 133 27.22 -23.22 -35.77
C VAL A 133 27.46 -22.87 -34.29
N GLY A 134 28.62 -23.27 -33.79
CA GLY A 134 29.23 -22.76 -32.57
C GLY A 134 29.45 -23.79 -31.47
N PHE A 135 30.71 -23.94 -31.03
CA PHE A 135 31.13 -24.79 -29.92
C PHE A 135 32.57 -24.45 -29.48
N SER A 136 32.91 -24.76 -28.22
CA SER A 136 34.29 -24.70 -27.70
C SER A 136 34.73 -26.06 -27.15
N ASN A 137 35.96 -26.49 -27.47
CA ASN A 137 36.49 -27.82 -27.16
C ASN A 137 36.95 -28.04 -25.70
N ASN A 138 36.59 -27.16 -24.76
CA ASN A 138 37.02 -27.24 -23.36
C ASN A 138 35.82 -27.29 -22.40
N ASP A 139 35.78 -28.33 -21.56
CA ASP A 139 34.84 -28.47 -20.45
C ASP A 139 34.99 -27.34 -19.42
N ASN A 140 34.27 -26.23 -19.62
CA ASN A 140 33.37 -25.67 -18.60
C ASN A 140 32.54 -24.47 -19.14
N THR A 141 31.23 -24.69 -19.17
CA THR A 141 30.11 -23.74 -19.24
C THR A 141 30.00 -22.75 -20.42
N ILE A 142 30.86 -21.73 -20.55
CA ILE A 142 30.41 -20.43 -21.12
C ILE A 142 30.47 -20.30 -22.67
N ASN A 143 31.66 -20.42 -23.27
CA ASN A 143 31.94 -19.77 -24.58
C ASN A 143 31.58 -20.62 -25.82
N ASN A 144 30.28 -20.85 -26.06
CA ASN A 144 29.77 -21.45 -27.30
C ASN A 144 29.47 -20.37 -28.37
N PHE A 145 30.52 -19.82 -28.99
CA PHE A 145 30.42 -18.81 -30.05
C PHE A 145 30.09 -19.43 -31.41
N GLY A 146 29.11 -18.86 -32.13
CA GLY A 146 28.67 -19.24 -33.48
C GLY A 146 29.67 -18.86 -34.56
N ILE A 147 29.43 -17.73 -35.24
CA ILE A 147 30.49 -17.08 -36.04
C ILE A 147 31.30 -16.17 -35.11
N ALA A 148 32.53 -16.59 -34.80
CA ALA A 148 33.47 -15.78 -34.04
C ALA A 148 34.33 -14.92 -34.98
N LEU A 149 34.28 -13.61 -34.80
CA LEU A 149 35.02 -12.62 -35.60
C LEU A 149 36.13 -12.05 -34.73
N PHE A 150 37.37 -12.16 -35.20
CA PHE A 150 38.60 -11.70 -34.55
C PHE A 150 39.32 -10.63 -35.38
N SER A 151 38.63 -10.04 -36.37
CA SER A 151 39.16 -9.09 -37.34
C SER A 151 38.31 -7.82 -37.45
N ASN A 152 39.00 -6.72 -37.74
CA ASN A 152 38.37 -5.42 -38.03
C ASN A 152 37.63 -5.47 -39.38
N TYR A 153 36.65 -4.59 -39.55
CA TYR A 153 35.91 -4.40 -40.81
C TYR A 153 35.12 -5.63 -41.33
N SER A 154 34.85 -6.63 -40.49
CA SER A 154 33.96 -7.74 -40.86
C SER A 154 32.53 -7.26 -41.15
N ASN A 155 31.92 -7.77 -42.21
CA ASN A 155 30.59 -7.39 -42.69
C ASN A 155 29.64 -8.60 -42.67
N VAL A 156 28.55 -8.47 -41.91
CA VAL A 156 27.53 -9.52 -41.71
C VAL A 156 26.16 -8.89 -41.96
N THR A 157 25.62 -9.01 -43.17
CA THR A 157 24.38 -8.29 -43.53
C THR A 157 23.33 -9.11 -44.27
N TYR A 158 22.04 -8.88 -44.01
CA TYR A 158 20.92 -9.56 -44.70
C TYR A 158 20.87 -11.09 -44.55
N ASN A 159 21.43 -11.64 -43.45
CA ASN A 159 21.50 -13.09 -43.23
C ASN A 159 20.39 -13.62 -42.30
N ASN A 160 20.10 -14.92 -42.39
CA ASN A 160 19.17 -15.63 -41.53
C ASN A 160 19.94 -16.61 -40.62
N PHE A 161 20.02 -16.29 -39.32
CA PHE A 161 20.68 -17.09 -38.29
C PHE A 161 19.66 -17.91 -37.49
N SER A 162 19.90 -19.22 -37.32
CA SER A 162 19.01 -20.08 -36.52
C SER A 162 19.66 -21.28 -35.83
N ASN A 163 19.11 -21.71 -34.69
CA ASN A 163 19.54 -22.89 -33.94
C ASN A 163 21.00 -22.81 -33.42
N MET A 164 21.39 -21.63 -32.94
CA MET A 164 22.76 -21.31 -32.49
C MET A 164 22.76 -20.90 -31.01
N TYR A 165 23.90 -21.03 -30.33
CA TYR A 165 24.00 -20.63 -28.92
C TYR A 165 24.25 -19.12 -28.77
N THR A 166 25.45 -18.65 -29.13
CA THR A 166 25.69 -17.25 -29.48
C THR A 166 25.77 -17.15 -31.00
N ALA A 167 24.98 -16.32 -31.68
CA ALA A 167 24.94 -16.37 -33.14
C ALA A 167 26.15 -15.68 -33.80
N VAL A 168 26.39 -14.41 -33.49
CA VAL A 168 27.56 -13.65 -33.97
C VAL A 168 28.34 -13.08 -32.77
N TYR A 169 29.65 -13.32 -32.75
CA TYR A 169 30.54 -12.91 -31.68
C TYR A 169 31.77 -12.19 -32.25
N PRO A 170 31.73 -10.85 -32.42
CA PRO A 170 32.93 -10.07 -32.67
C PRO A 170 33.58 -9.71 -31.34
N GLY A 171 34.70 -10.36 -31.03
CA GLY A 171 35.49 -9.99 -29.86
C GLY A 171 36.56 -11.03 -29.50
N SER A 172 37.52 -10.62 -28.69
CA SER A 172 38.42 -11.56 -28.01
C SER A 172 38.76 -11.05 -26.61
N ASP A 173 39.34 -11.91 -25.78
CA ASP A 173 39.81 -11.53 -24.44
C ASP A 173 41.09 -10.65 -24.48
N SER A 174 41.75 -10.55 -25.65
CA SER A 174 43.12 -10.02 -25.78
C SER A 174 43.29 -8.93 -26.85
N SER A 175 42.27 -8.62 -27.65
CA SER A 175 42.37 -7.69 -28.78
C SER A 175 41.12 -6.86 -28.97
N TRP A 176 41.30 -5.57 -29.24
CA TRP A 176 40.20 -4.70 -29.65
C TRP A 176 39.85 -4.97 -31.12
N ILE A 177 38.55 -5.07 -31.38
CA ILE A 177 38.00 -5.20 -32.73
C ILE A 177 37.30 -3.89 -33.08
N SER A 178 37.32 -3.48 -34.34
CA SER A 178 36.74 -2.21 -34.75
C SER A 178 36.05 -2.25 -36.10
N PHE A 179 35.02 -1.41 -36.25
CA PHE A 179 34.29 -1.19 -37.49
C PHE A 179 33.58 -2.43 -38.04
N THR A 180 33.13 -3.34 -37.16
CA THR A 180 32.28 -4.47 -37.55
C THR A 180 30.89 -3.96 -37.93
N ASN A 181 30.31 -4.46 -39.02
CA ASN A 181 28.95 -4.15 -39.45
C ASN A 181 28.08 -5.41 -39.35
N ILE A 182 27.03 -5.38 -38.52
CA ILE A 182 26.07 -6.48 -38.36
C ILE A 182 24.67 -5.92 -38.59
N SER A 183 24.19 -5.92 -39.83
CA SER A 183 22.99 -5.15 -40.18
C SER A 183 21.96 -5.89 -41.03
N TYR A 184 20.68 -5.66 -40.78
CA TYR A 184 19.54 -6.26 -41.48
C TYR A 184 19.47 -7.80 -41.43
N ASN A 185 20.08 -8.43 -40.41
CA ASN A 185 20.01 -9.89 -40.24
C ASN A 185 18.79 -10.29 -39.39
N ASN A 186 18.26 -11.48 -39.66
CA ASN A 186 17.23 -12.13 -38.87
C ASN A 186 17.85 -13.19 -37.95
N PHE A 187 17.52 -13.15 -36.66
CA PHE A 187 17.96 -14.12 -35.66
C PHE A 187 16.74 -14.80 -35.05
N SER A 188 16.73 -16.14 -35.05
CA SER A 188 15.61 -16.94 -34.54
C SER A 188 16.09 -18.20 -33.83
N ASN A 189 15.40 -18.62 -32.75
CA ASN A 189 15.76 -19.80 -31.95
C ASN A 189 17.25 -19.78 -31.54
N ILE A 190 17.62 -18.77 -30.75
CA ILE A 190 18.98 -18.55 -30.27
C ILE A 190 19.00 -18.80 -28.75
N ASP A 191 19.87 -19.72 -28.30
CA ASP A 191 19.85 -20.23 -26.92
C ASP A 191 20.38 -19.21 -25.89
N ALA A 192 21.29 -18.32 -26.27
CA ALA A 192 21.99 -17.43 -25.32
C ALA A 192 22.07 -15.96 -25.75
N VAL A 193 22.72 -15.65 -26.87
CA VAL A 193 22.91 -14.25 -27.33
C VAL A 193 22.89 -14.16 -28.86
N ALA A 194 22.09 -13.27 -29.44
CA ALA A 194 22.10 -13.09 -30.90
C ALA A 194 23.41 -12.42 -31.36
N ILE A 195 23.77 -11.29 -30.74
CA ILE A 195 24.99 -10.55 -31.05
C ILE A 195 25.73 -10.21 -29.76
N ARG A 196 26.91 -10.79 -29.54
CA ARG A 196 27.80 -10.43 -28.41
C ARG A 196 29.04 -9.74 -28.93
N LEU A 197 29.10 -8.42 -28.76
CA LEU A 197 30.31 -7.63 -28.99
C LEU A 197 31.16 -7.66 -27.71
N GLN A 198 32.44 -7.99 -27.82
CA GLN A 198 33.38 -7.96 -26.70
C GLN A 198 34.67 -7.23 -27.10
N ASN A 199 35.12 -6.26 -26.31
CA ASN A 199 36.24 -5.38 -26.67
C ASN A 199 36.08 -4.72 -28.07
N GLY A 200 34.84 -4.54 -28.54
CA GLY A 200 34.56 -4.04 -29.89
C GLY A 200 34.25 -2.55 -29.90
N THR A 201 34.83 -1.78 -30.83
CA THR A 201 34.60 -0.33 -30.91
C THR A 201 34.15 0.14 -32.30
N ASN A 202 33.53 1.32 -32.36
CA ASN A 202 33.14 1.96 -33.62
C ASN A 202 32.32 1.06 -34.57
N SER A 203 31.63 0.05 -34.02
CA SER A 203 30.91 -0.97 -34.77
C SER A 203 29.41 -0.63 -34.82
N THR A 204 28.73 -1.14 -35.84
CA THR A 204 27.32 -0.85 -36.11
C THR A 204 26.52 -2.14 -36.13
N ILE A 205 25.44 -2.15 -35.35
CA ILE A 205 24.43 -3.19 -35.29
C ILE A 205 23.10 -2.54 -35.66
N GLU A 206 22.71 -2.60 -36.94
CA GLU A 206 21.58 -1.84 -37.47
C GLU A 206 20.46 -2.68 -38.09
N GLY A 207 19.20 -2.40 -37.77
CA GLY A 207 18.05 -2.92 -38.52
C GLY A 207 17.84 -4.44 -38.43
N ASN A 208 18.46 -5.13 -37.46
CA ASN A 208 18.30 -6.57 -37.29
C ASN A 208 16.95 -6.91 -36.65
N TRP A 209 16.41 -8.06 -37.01
CA TRP A 209 15.22 -8.65 -36.38
C TRP A 209 15.63 -9.81 -35.47
N ILE A 210 15.34 -9.73 -34.17
CA ILE A 210 15.71 -10.75 -33.19
C ILE A 210 14.44 -11.29 -32.52
N ALA A 211 14.07 -12.54 -32.82
CA ALA A 211 12.86 -13.16 -32.30
C ALA A 211 13.14 -14.51 -31.63
N TYR A 212 12.35 -14.86 -30.61
CA TYR A 212 12.47 -16.13 -29.88
C TYR A 212 13.91 -16.36 -29.36
N ASN A 213 14.51 -15.31 -28.80
CA ASN A 213 15.75 -15.43 -28.05
C ASN A 213 15.38 -15.92 -26.64
N ALA A 214 15.64 -17.20 -26.38
CA ALA A 214 15.40 -17.85 -25.08
C ALA A 214 16.51 -17.56 -24.05
N GLY A 215 17.53 -16.81 -24.47
CA GLY A 215 18.76 -16.60 -23.75
C GLY A 215 18.75 -15.41 -22.79
N PHE A 216 19.93 -15.10 -22.26
CA PHE A 216 20.12 -14.05 -21.25
C PHE A 216 20.04 -12.64 -21.81
N THR A 217 20.41 -12.44 -23.08
CA THR A 217 20.49 -11.10 -23.70
C THR A 217 20.43 -11.22 -25.22
N ALA A 218 19.62 -10.43 -25.91
CA ALA A 218 19.60 -10.44 -27.39
C ALA A 218 20.85 -9.76 -28.00
N ILE A 219 21.16 -8.51 -27.62
CA ILE A 219 22.39 -7.81 -28.00
C ILE A 219 23.20 -7.47 -26.74
N TYR A 220 24.43 -7.98 -26.65
CA TYR A 220 25.33 -7.74 -25.52
C TYR A 220 26.58 -6.99 -25.97
N LEU A 221 26.75 -5.76 -25.51
CA LEU A 221 28.00 -5.00 -25.59
C LEU A 221 28.74 -5.20 -24.27
N SER A 222 29.91 -5.83 -24.32
CA SER A 222 30.59 -6.33 -23.11
C SER A 222 32.06 -5.93 -23.08
N TYR A 223 32.58 -5.69 -21.89
CA TYR A 223 34.01 -5.50 -21.58
C TYR A 223 34.74 -4.58 -22.59
N GLY A 224 34.69 -3.27 -22.35
CA GLY A 224 35.39 -2.28 -23.18
C GLY A 224 34.79 -2.09 -24.57
N SER A 225 33.52 -2.45 -24.78
CA SER A 225 32.86 -2.32 -26.09
C SER A 225 32.34 -0.90 -26.30
N HIS A 226 33.25 0.04 -26.59
CA HIS A 226 32.97 1.48 -26.61
C HIS A 226 32.58 2.07 -28.00
N TYR A 227 31.85 3.18 -28.02
CA TYR A 227 31.56 3.96 -29.26
C TYR A 227 30.78 3.17 -30.34
N ASN A 228 29.96 2.20 -29.97
CA ASN A 228 29.17 1.40 -30.91
C ASN A 228 27.75 1.96 -31.09
N ASN A 229 27.15 1.59 -32.22
CA ASN A 229 25.82 2.00 -32.63
C ASN A 229 24.89 0.79 -32.67
N VAL A 230 23.86 0.78 -31.81
CA VAL A 230 22.76 -0.21 -31.83
C VAL A 230 21.51 0.52 -32.30
N ILE A 231 21.19 0.43 -33.58
CA ILE A 231 20.24 1.35 -34.25
C ILE A 231 19.12 0.61 -34.99
N ASN A 232 17.87 1.08 -34.91
CA ASN A 232 16.74 0.57 -35.70
C ASN A 232 16.45 -0.96 -35.55
N ASN A 233 16.98 -1.65 -34.54
CA ASN A 233 16.77 -3.10 -34.38
C ASN A 233 15.38 -3.37 -33.79
N SER A 234 14.79 -4.51 -34.14
CA SER A 234 13.45 -4.92 -33.70
C SER A 234 13.52 -6.28 -33.00
N PHE A 235 12.84 -6.39 -31.85
CA PHE A 235 12.92 -7.55 -30.98
C PHE A 235 11.52 -8.03 -30.60
N ALA A 236 11.28 -9.34 -30.67
CA ALA A 236 9.99 -9.94 -30.36
C ALA A 236 10.13 -11.24 -29.55
N VAL A 237 9.28 -11.42 -28.54
CA VAL A 237 9.24 -12.65 -27.73
C VAL A 237 10.60 -12.93 -27.08
N LEU A 238 11.12 -11.95 -26.34
CA LEU A 238 12.33 -12.08 -25.53
C LEU A 238 12.01 -12.63 -24.14
N THR A 239 12.86 -13.52 -23.63
CA THR A 239 12.83 -13.97 -22.22
C THR A 239 13.89 -13.31 -21.34
N GLY A 240 15.02 -12.89 -21.91
CA GLY A 240 16.11 -12.18 -21.22
C GLY A 240 16.15 -10.68 -21.53
N LEU A 241 17.33 -10.07 -21.44
CA LEU A 241 17.55 -8.65 -21.73
C LEU A 241 17.44 -8.36 -23.24
N GLY A 242 16.93 -7.18 -23.64
CA GLY A 242 16.93 -6.74 -25.04
C GLY A 242 18.32 -6.30 -25.50
N VAL A 243 18.78 -5.16 -24.99
CA VAL A 243 20.15 -4.66 -25.19
C VAL A 243 20.80 -4.49 -23.83
N ASN A 244 21.99 -5.06 -23.63
CA ASN A 244 22.81 -4.84 -22.44
C ASN A 244 24.15 -4.21 -22.85
N ALA A 245 24.52 -3.09 -22.25
CA ALA A 245 25.88 -2.56 -22.29
C ALA A 245 26.51 -2.67 -20.90
N TYR A 246 27.54 -3.52 -20.77
CA TYR A 246 28.26 -3.79 -19.53
C TYR A 246 29.73 -3.39 -19.67
N LEU A 247 30.22 -2.52 -18.77
CA LEU A 247 31.57 -1.95 -18.82
C LEU A 247 31.91 -1.37 -20.21
N SER A 248 30.97 -0.63 -20.80
CA SER A 248 30.94 -0.28 -22.23
C SER A 248 30.40 1.14 -22.46
N ASP A 249 31.29 2.13 -22.33
CA ASP A 249 31.00 3.57 -22.45
C ASP A 249 30.73 4.09 -23.88
N TYR A 250 30.15 5.29 -23.97
CA TYR A 250 29.94 6.07 -25.20
C TYR A 250 29.11 5.37 -26.30
N ASN A 251 28.27 4.40 -25.92
CA ASN A 251 27.43 3.69 -26.88
C ASN A 251 26.16 4.48 -27.23
N THR A 252 25.71 4.35 -28.47
CA THR A 252 24.45 4.94 -28.96
C THR A 252 23.43 3.83 -29.22
N ILE A 253 22.38 3.79 -28.41
CA ILE A 253 21.27 2.83 -28.52
C ILE A 253 20.04 3.62 -28.96
N LYS A 254 19.65 3.50 -30.25
CA LYS A 254 18.70 4.43 -30.86
C LYS A 254 17.65 3.79 -31.75
N ASN A 255 16.41 4.30 -31.71
CA ASN A 255 15.29 3.89 -32.57
C ASN A 255 14.97 2.36 -32.50
N ASN A 256 15.39 1.65 -31.46
CA ASN A 256 15.13 0.20 -31.35
C ASN A 256 13.69 -0.04 -30.86
N THR A 257 13.06 -1.12 -31.31
CA THR A 257 11.71 -1.53 -30.86
C THR A 257 11.78 -2.88 -30.15
N ILE A 258 11.64 -2.89 -28.84
CA ILE A 258 11.84 -4.05 -27.97
C ILE A 258 10.51 -4.46 -27.33
N LEU A 259 10.08 -5.72 -27.57
CA LEU A 259 8.86 -6.29 -27.01
C LEU A 259 9.18 -7.48 -26.09
N GLY A 260 8.89 -7.31 -24.80
CA GLY A 260 9.13 -8.29 -23.74
C GLY A 260 10.48 -8.13 -23.03
N GLY A 261 11.00 -9.26 -22.55
CA GLY A 261 12.27 -9.35 -21.84
C GLY A 261 12.21 -9.01 -20.34
N THR A 262 13.30 -9.25 -19.62
CA THR A 262 13.42 -8.87 -18.20
C THR A 262 13.63 -7.37 -18.05
N GLU A 263 14.64 -6.85 -18.73
CA GLU A 263 14.82 -5.41 -18.97
C GLU A 263 15.00 -5.17 -20.45
N GLY A 264 14.38 -4.12 -20.99
CA GLY A 264 14.47 -3.84 -22.42
C GLY A 264 15.86 -3.34 -22.81
N ILE A 265 16.33 -2.27 -22.18
CA ILE A 265 17.68 -1.74 -22.36
C ILE A 265 18.34 -1.57 -20.98
N LYS A 266 19.44 -2.28 -20.75
CA LYS A 266 20.30 -2.13 -19.57
C LYS A 266 21.62 -1.45 -19.96
N ILE A 267 22.03 -0.45 -19.18
CA ILE A 267 23.43 -0.01 -19.11
C ILE A 267 23.95 -0.25 -17.70
N GLU A 268 25.14 -0.81 -17.57
CA GLU A 268 25.72 -1.23 -16.28
C GLU A 268 27.21 -0.90 -16.29
N ALA A 269 27.65 -0.08 -15.33
CA ALA A 269 28.99 0.51 -15.28
C ALA A 269 29.44 1.05 -16.65
N SER A 270 28.55 1.78 -17.33
CA SER A 270 28.69 2.15 -18.75
C SER A 270 28.34 3.62 -18.94
N HIS A 271 29.36 4.47 -18.95
CA HIS A 271 29.25 5.92 -18.84
C HIS A 271 29.03 6.59 -20.20
N ASN A 272 28.54 7.83 -20.20
CA ASN A 272 28.40 8.71 -21.37
C ASN A 272 27.58 8.10 -22.55
N SER A 273 26.72 7.12 -22.28
CA SER A 273 25.93 6.42 -23.30
C SER A 273 24.60 7.14 -23.58
N THR A 274 24.13 7.05 -24.83
CA THR A 274 22.95 7.78 -25.32
C THR A 274 21.86 6.81 -25.76
N LEU A 275 20.73 6.80 -25.05
CA LEU A 275 19.57 5.95 -25.27
C LEU A 275 18.42 6.82 -25.80
N THR A 276 18.19 6.81 -27.12
CA THR A 276 17.27 7.77 -27.77
C THR A 276 16.20 7.15 -28.68
N ASN A 277 14.98 7.69 -28.63
CA ASN A 277 13.86 7.31 -29.51
C ASN A 277 13.52 5.80 -29.50
N ASN A 278 13.89 5.03 -28.48
CA ASN A 278 13.58 3.60 -28.43
C ASN A 278 12.13 3.40 -27.98
N THR A 279 11.47 2.38 -28.54
CA THR A 279 10.17 1.89 -28.05
C THR A 279 10.40 0.61 -27.28
N VAL A 280 10.03 0.57 -26.00
CA VAL A 280 10.23 -0.62 -25.15
C VAL A 280 8.94 -0.93 -24.41
N LEU A 281 8.38 -2.11 -24.66
CA LEU A 281 7.09 -2.51 -24.11
C LEU A 281 7.13 -3.90 -23.48
N GLY A 282 6.47 -4.08 -22.33
CA GLY A 282 6.19 -5.40 -21.76
C GLY A 282 7.35 -6.04 -20.97
N SER A 283 8.31 -5.26 -20.48
CA SER A 283 9.47 -5.79 -19.75
C SER A 283 9.17 -6.08 -18.27
N THR A 284 9.63 -7.21 -17.73
CA THR A 284 9.22 -7.68 -16.39
C THR A 284 9.85 -6.94 -15.20
N THR A 285 10.90 -6.15 -15.45
CA THR A 285 11.57 -5.35 -14.42
C THR A 285 11.57 -3.88 -14.83
N ALA A 286 12.35 -3.50 -15.84
CA ALA A 286 12.47 -2.11 -16.29
C ALA A 286 12.44 -2.00 -17.82
N CYS A 287 11.79 -0.98 -18.38
CA CYS A 287 11.94 -0.72 -19.81
C CYS A 287 13.37 -0.22 -20.13
N ILE A 288 13.86 0.75 -19.36
CA ILE A 288 15.26 1.19 -19.38
C ILE A 288 15.82 1.18 -17.96
N ALA A 289 17.01 0.59 -17.78
CA ALA A 289 17.74 0.61 -16.51
C ALA A 289 19.19 1.08 -16.67
N ALA A 290 19.67 1.89 -15.73
CA ALA A 290 21.06 2.32 -15.64
C ALA A 290 21.62 2.06 -14.24
N TYR A 291 22.63 1.20 -14.17
CA TYR A 291 23.31 0.77 -12.96
C TYR A 291 24.75 1.29 -12.95
N ASP A 292 25.22 1.86 -11.82
CA ASP A 292 26.61 2.29 -11.61
C ASP A 292 27.16 3.19 -12.75
N SER A 293 26.29 3.95 -13.41
CA SER A 293 26.59 4.63 -14.68
C SER A 293 26.55 6.14 -14.54
N GLU A 294 27.40 6.83 -15.29
CA GLU A 294 27.54 8.31 -15.22
C GLU A 294 27.21 8.96 -16.56
N ASN A 295 26.63 10.16 -16.53
CA ASN A 295 26.39 11.00 -17.72
C ASN A 295 25.56 10.31 -18.83
N ALA A 296 24.66 9.41 -18.45
CA ALA A 296 23.75 8.75 -19.38
C ALA A 296 22.68 9.73 -19.90
N THR A 297 22.42 9.74 -21.20
CA THR A 297 21.33 10.53 -21.81
C THR A 297 20.20 9.60 -22.24
N ILE A 298 19.05 9.68 -21.57
CA ILE A 298 17.86 8.86 -21.84
C ILE A 298 16.76 9.80 -22.36
N GLN A 299 16.54 9.82 -23.69
CA GLN A 299 15.71 10.85 -24.31
C GLN A 299 14.71 10.34 -25.39
N ASN A 300 13.51 10.95 -25.41
CA ASN A 300 12.46 10.70 -26.41
C ASN A 300 12.01 9.22 -26.51
N ASN A 301 12.22 8.39 -25.49
CA ASN A 301 11.85 6.98 -25.55
C ASN A 301 10.36 6.81 -25.22
N THR A 302 9.72 5.82 -25.83
CA THR A 302 8.33 5.40 -25.56
C THR A 302 8.36 4.10 -24.78
N LEU A 303 7.99 4.15 -23.50
CA LEU A 303 8.20 3.08 -22.53
C LEU A 303 6.85 2.69 -21.92
N GLY A 304 6.60 1.39 -21.72
CA GLY A 304 5.37 1.01 -21.03
C GLY A 304 5.08 -0.48 -20.90
N LEU A 305 3.92 -0.78 -20.30
CA LEU A 305 3.47 -2.15 -20.01
C LEU A 305 4.48 -2.96 -19.16
N SER A 306 5.37 -2.29 -18.42
CA SER A 306 6.31 -2.96 -17.51
C SER A 306 5.62 -3.37 -16.21
N THR A 307 6.05 -4.47 -15.63
CA THR A 307 5.54 -4.91 -14.32
C THR A 307 6.23 -4.26 -13.13
N SER A 308 7.27 -3.41 -13.31
CA SER A 308 7.80 -2.58 -12.20
C SER A 308 8.16 -1.14 -12.62
N TYR A 309 9.14 -0.92 -13.51
CA TYR A 309 9.71 0.41 -13.74
C TYR A 309 9.65 0.82 -15.22
N GLY A 310 9.29 2.07 -15.50
CA GLY A 310 9.54 2.67 -16.81
C GLY A 310 11.03 2.93 -17.02
N ILE A 311 11.60 3.82 -16.20
CA ILE A 311 13.04 4.10 -16.14
C ILE A 311 13.53 3.84 -14.71
N TYR A 312 14.62 3.08 -14.57
CA TYR A 312 15.27 2.83 -13.29
C TYR A 312 16.73 3.33 -13.30
N LEU A 313 17.08 4.18 -12.33
CA LEU A 313 18.46 4.55 -12.01
C LEU A 313 18.87 3.92 -10.67
N ASN A 314 19.99 3.21 -10.65
CA ASN A 314 20.58 2.67 -9.42
C ASN A 314 22.06 3.05 -9.35
N ASN A 315 22.44 3.77 -8.29
CA ASN A 315 23.79 4.32 -8.12
C ASN A 315 24.29 5.09 -9.36
N ALA A 316 23.38 5.78 -10.06
CA ALA A 316 23.70 6.52 -11.28
C ALA A 316 23.88 8.01 -10.99
N THR A 317 24.77 8.68 -11.74
CA THR A 317 25.01 10.12 -11.54
C THR A 317 25.05 10.93 -12.83
N TYR A 318 24.65 12.20 -12.73
CA TYR A 318 24.60 13.16 -13.85
C TYR A 318 23.78 12.67 -15.06
N ALA A 319 22.81 11.79 -14.84
CA ALA A 319 21.93 11.29 -15.90
C ALA A 319 20.93 12.38 -16.33
N LEU A 320 20.71 12.49 -17.64
CA LEU A 320 19.72 13.37 -18.25
C LEU A 320 18.57 12.53 -18.81
N ILE A 321 17.44 12.52 -18.10
CA ILE A 321 16.21 11.82 -18.49
C ILE A 321 15.24 12.86 -19.03
N GLN A 322 15.07 12.96 -20.35
CA GLN A 322 14.23 14.02 -20.93
C GLN A 322 13.29 13.62 -22.08
N TYR A 323 12.10 14.22 -22.11
CA TYR A 323 11.09 14.04 -23.16
C TYR A 323 10.64 12.58 -23.38
N ASN A 324 10.82 11.69 -22.42
CA ASN A 324 10.34 10.30 -22.52
C ASN A 324 8.83 10.25 -22.24
N ALA A 325 8.14 9.34 -22.91
CA ALA A 325 6.75 8.99 -22.64
C ALA A 325 6.72 7.65 -21.91
N VAL A 326 6.18 7.62 -20.69
CA VAL A 326 6.14 6.44 -19.82
C VAL A 326 4.70 6.12 -19.43
N GLU A 327 4.18 4.98 -19.90
CA GLU A 327 2.76 4.62 -19.77
C GLU A 327 2.54 3.21 -19.22
N ASN A 328 1.53 3.03 -18.36
CA ASN A 328 1.02 1.70 -17.95
C ASN A 328 2.09 0.79 -17.30
N GLY A 329 2.92 1.33 -16.40
CA GLY A 329 3.80 0.55 -15.54
C GLY A 329 3.11 0.13 -14.24
N LEU A 330 3.15 -1.16 -13.87
CA LEU A 330 2.49 -1.66 -12.65
C LEU A 330 3.15 -1.24 -11.32
N ARG A 331 4.16 -0.37 -11.37
CA ARG A 331 4.71 0.28 -10.17
C ARG A 331 5.09 1.74 -10.45
N TYR A 332 6.34 2.04 -10.77
CA TYR A 332 6.84 3.42 -10.88
C TYR A 332 7.10 3.84 -12.33
N GLY A 333 6.80 5.11 -12.65
CA GLY A 333 7.15 5.69 -13.95
C GLY A 333 8.67 5.87 -14.09
N ILE A 334 9.26 6.68 -13.22
CA ILE A 334 10.72 6.85 -13.08
C ILE A 334 11.10 6.59 -11.62
N TYR A 335 12.09 5.74 -11.39
CA TYR A 335 12.62 5.47 -10.05
C TYR A 335 14.13 5.73 -10.00
N GLU A 336 14.56 6.58 -9.07
CA GLU A 336 15.96 6.82 -8.75
C GLU A 336 16.29 6.27 -7.37
N ASP A 337 17.32 5.42 -7.27
CA ASP A 337 17.73 4.78 -6.02
C ASP A 337 19.25 4.94 -5.82
N TYR A 338 19.67 5.41 -4.64
CA TYR A 338 21.07 5.74 -4.31
C TYR A 338 21.81 6.58 -5.37
N SER A 339 21.08 7.40 -6.12
CA SER A 339 21.55 8.12 -7.31
C SER A 339 21.74 9.62 -7.01
N THR A 340 22.52 10.37 -7.80
CA THR A 340 22.88 11.76 -7.42
C THR A 340 23.16 12.69 -8.60
N ASN A 341 22.78 13.97 -8.49
CA ASN A 341 22.95 15.03 -9.50
C ASN A 341 22.22 14.75 -10.84
N ASN A 342 21.12 14.01 -10.85
CA ASN A 342 20.38 13.71 -12.08
C ASN A 342 19.42 14.84 -12.48
N THR A 343 18.98 14.84 -13.74
CA THR A 343 17.99 15.79 -14.25
C THR A 343 16.87 15.03 -14.98
N VAL A 344 15.65 15.14 -14.44
CA VAL A 344 14.42 14.57 -14.99
C VAL A 344 13.59 15.71 -15.57
N PHE A 345 13.61 15.87 -16.89
CA PHE A 345 13.13 17.07 -17.57
C PHE A 345 12.06 16.80 -18.65
N ALA A 346 10.90 17.45 -18.53
CA ALA A 346 9.88 17.47 -19.58
C ALA A 346 9.40 16.07 -20.06
N ASN A 347 9.42 15.07 -19.18
CA ASN A 347 8.87 13.74 -19.46
C ASN A 347 7.33 13.74 -19.30
N THR A 348 6.66 12.84 -20.00
CA THR A 348 5.21 12.58 -19.86
C THR A 348 5.03 11.21 -19.22
N ILE A 349 4.39 11.16 -18.05
CA ILE A 349 4.31 9.97 -17.20
C ILE A 349 2.84 9.74 -16.85
N THR A 350 2.27 8.61 -17.28
CA THR A 350 0.81 8.41 -17.21
C THR A 350 0.43 6.99 -16.84
N GLN A 351 -0.62 6.82 -16.01
CA GLN A 351 -1.21 5.52 -15.70
C GLN A 351 -0.25 4.49 -15.05
N ASN A 352 0.70 4.94 -14.23
CA ASN A 352 1.52 4.06 -13.40
C ASN A 352 0.82 3.76 -12.07
N ALA A 353 0.99 2.55 -11.51
CA ALA A 353 0.15 2.07 -10.40
C ALA A 353 0.58 2.51 -9.00
N ASP A 354 1.89 2.75 -8.78
CA ASP A 354 2.45 3.44 -7.61
C ASP A 354 2.77 4.89 -8.02
N ASP A 355 4.01 5.38 -7.81
CA ASP A 355 4.35 6.79 -8.04
C ASP A 355 4.74 7.12 -9.49
N GLY A 356 4.48 8.38 -9.88
CA GLY A 356 4.94 8.89 -11.17
C GLY A 356 6.47 8.98 -11.24
N ILE A 357 7.07 9.68 -10.27
CA ILE A 357 8.52 9.80 -10.08
C ILE A 357 8.84 9.54 -8.60
N ALA A 358 9.68 8.56 -8.31
CA ALA A 358 10.15 8.27 -6.95
C ALA A 358 11.68 8.46 -6.85
N ILE A 359 12.13 9.18 -5.83
CA ILE A 359 13.54 9.52 -5.56
C ILE A 359 13.88 8.95 -4.18
N SER A 360 14.70 7.90 -4.12
CA SER A 360 15.02 7.11 -2.92
C SER A 360 16.52 7.14 -2.62
N PHE A 361 16.91 7.49 -1.39
CA PHE A 361 18.31 7.64 -0.96
C PHE A 361 19.16 8.52 -1.90
N SER A 362 18.52 9.45 -2.61
CA SER A 362 19.06 10.13 -3.79
C SER A 362 19.07 11.64 -3.61
N ASN A 363 20.13 12.30 -4.10
CA ASN A 363 20.46 13.68 -3.73
C ASN A 363 20.69 14.57 -4.96
N TYR A 364 20.38 15.87 -4.82
CA TYR A 364 20.62 16.89 -5.86
C TYR A 364 19.94 16.59 -7.22
N THR A 365 18.91 15.73 -7.26
CA THR A 365 18.14 15.47 -8.48
C THR A 365 17.20 16.64 -8.79
N THR A 366 17.20 17.09 -10.04
CA THR A 366 16.33 18.18 -10.53
C THR A 366 15.19 17.64 -11.38
N VAL A 367 13.95 17.76 -10.89
CA VAL A 367 12.72 17.34 -11.57
C VAL A 367 11.97 18.56 -12.08
N LEU A 368 12.04 18.82 -13.38
CA LEU A 368 11.57 20.07 -14.00
C LEU A 368 10.65 19.83 -15.20
N ASN A 369 9.54 20.58 -15.29
CA ASN A 369 8.62 20.60 -16.43
C ASN A 369 7.93 19.26 -16.79
N ASN A 370 7.93 18.25 -15.91
CA ASN A 370 7.31 16.96 -16.22
C ASN A 370 5.78 17.03 -16.15
N SER A 371 5.10 16.25 -16.98
CA SER A 371 3.64 16.11 -17.01
C SER A 371 3.28 14.72 -16.48
N ILE A 372 2.61 14.67 -15.33
CA ILE A 372 2.32 13.43 -14.61
C ILE A 372 0.80 13.28 -14.45
N THR A 373 0.23 12.19 -14.95
CA THR A 373 -1.19 11.86 -14.76
C THR A 373 -1.32 10.51 -14.09
N LEU A 374 -1.71 10.53 -12.81
CA LEU A 374 -1.98 9.30 -12.07
C LEU A 374 -3.28 8.65 -12.56
N PRO A 375 -3.37 7.31 -12.57
CA PRO A 375 -4.60 6.61 -12.90
C PRO A 375 -5.64 6.82 -11.80
N VAL A 376 -6.93 6.89 -12.17
CA VAL A 376 -8.04 6.91 -11.20
C VAL A 376 -8.22 5.49 -10.65
N LEU A 377 -7.44 5.15 -9.63
CA LEU A 377 -7.49 3.85 -8.95
C LEU A 377 -8.45 3.91 -7.76
N THR A 378 -9.31 2.90 -7.65
CA THR A 378 -10.32 2.83 -6.58
C THR A 378 -9.82 2.19 -5.28
N LEU A 379 -8.55 1.74 -5.21
CA LEU A 379 -8.06 0.88 -4.12
C LEU A 379 -6.59 1.10 -3.67
N THR A 380 -5.75 1.86 -4.38
CA THR A 380 -4.33 2.01 -4.01
C THR A 380 -4.08 3.30 -3.23
N VAL A 381 -4.01 3.17 -1.90
CA VAL A 381 -3.73 4.27 -0.98
C VAL A 381 -2.21 4.52 -0.88
N GLY A 382 -1.81 5.79 -0.81
CA GLY A 382 -0.40 6.18 -0.62
C GLY A 382 0.41 6.40 -1.91
N THR A 383 -0.22 6.48 -3.08
CA THR A 383 0.45 6.83 -4.35
C THR A 383 0.65 8.33 -4.48
N ALA A 384 1.80 8.75 -5.03
CA ALA A 384 2.16 10.15 -5.23
C ALA A 384 2.61 10.43 -6.69
N ALA A 385 2.35 11.65 -7.20
CA ALA A 385 2.86 11.99 -8.53
C ALA A 385 4.38 12.18 -8.52
N ILE A 386 4.92 12.78 -7.45
CA ILE A 386 6.35 12.81 -7.15
C ILE A 386 6.56 12.50 -5.65
N TYR A 387 7.47 11.57 -5.32
CA TYR A 387 7.86 11.26 -3.95
C TYR A 387 9.38 11.35 -3.75
N VAL A 388 9.84 11.95 -2.65
CA VAL A 388 11.26 12.01 -2.24
C VAL A 388 11.47 11.33 -0.89
N TYR A 389 12.45 10.43 -0.77
CA TYR A 389 12.67 9.61 0.42
C TYR A 389 14.16 9.48 0.75
N ASP A 390 14.52 9.86 1.97
CA ASP A 390 15.90 9.80 2.50
C ASP A 390 16.91 10.51 1.58
N GLY A 391 16.46 11.62 0.96
CA GLY A 391 17.16 12.30 -0.11
C GLY A 391 17.21 13.80 0.09
N TYR A 392 18.36 14.44 -0.14
CA TYR A 392 18.62 15.83 0.20
C TYR A 392 18.85 16.72 -1.03
N TYR A 393 18.50 18.00 -0.91
CA TYR A 393 18.76 19.03 -1.92
C TYR A 393 18.16 18.77 -3.31
N ASN A 394 17.15 17.91 -3.42
CA ASN A 394 16.42 17.68 -4.66
C ASN A 394 15.55 18.90 -5.02
N VAL A 395 15.39 19.21 -6.30
CA VAL A 395 14.65 20.40 -6.77
C VAL A 395 13.48 19.99 -7.64
N LEU A 396 12.24 20.24 -7.22
CA LEU A 396 11.03 19.94 -8.00
C LEU A 396 10.37 21.25 -8.43
N ASN A 397 10.31 21.53 -9.73
CA ASN A 397 9.83 22.83 -10.25
C ASN A 397 8.99 22.70 -11.53
N ASN A 398 7.91 23.49 -11.63
CA ASN A 398 7.06 23.65 -12.81
C ASN A 398 6.53 22.33 -13.41
N ASN A 399 6.39 21.29 -12.57
CA ASN A 399 5.76 20.03 -12.95
C ASN A 399 4.24 20.18 -12.95
N THR A 400 3.55 19.52 -13.88
CA THR A 400 2.10 19.53 -14.02
C THR A 400 1.56 18.16 -13.63
N ILE A 401 0.74 18.12 -12.58
CA ILE A 401 0.19 16.90 -11.98
C ILE A 401 -1.32 16.87 -12.20
N THR A 402 -1.83 15.74 -12.66
CA THR A 402 -3.28 15.42 -12.71
C THR A 402 -3.52 14.15 -11.91
N LYS A 403 -4.46 14.20 -10.96
CA LYS A 403 -4.69 13.10 -10.00
C LYS A 403 -6.12 13.12 -9.44
N ALA A 404 -6.53 12.00 -8.86
CA ALA A 404 -7.74 11.91 -8.05
C ALA A 404 -7.56 12.52 -6.64
N ALA A 405 -8.63 12.53 -5.83
CA ALA A 405 -8.59 13.05 -4.47
C ALA A 405 -7.71 12.17 -3.56
N GLU A 406 -7.76 10.85 -3.76
CA GLU A 406 -7.16 9.82 -2.91
C GLU A 406 -5.62 9.73 -3.00
N GLN A 407 -5.04 10.46 -3.95
CA GLN A 407 -3.63 10.39 -4.34
C GLN A 407 -2.91 11.66 -3.89
N LEU A 408 -1.62 11.57 -3.61
CA LEU A 408 -0.80 12.73 -3.27
C LEU A 408 -0.21 13.38 -4.54
N GLY A 409 -0.13 14.70 -4.60
CA GLY A 409 0.57 15.41 -5.65
C GLY A 409 2.08 15.30 -5.47
N ILE A 410 2.61 15.94 -4.43
CA ILE A 410 4.04 15.89 -4.10
C ILE A 410 4.21 15.50 -2.63
N GLY A 411 4.97 14.44 -2.37
CA GLY A 411 5.31 13.96 -1.04
C GLY A 411 6.81 13.91 -0.79
N SER A 412 7.18 13.88 0.49
CA SER A 412 8.53 13.49 0.90
C SER A 412 8.53 12.79 2.26
N ASP A 413 9.66 12.18 2.62
CA ASP A 413 9.92 11.83 4.02
C ASP A 413 9.92 13.10 4.88
N ILE A 414 9.46 12.94 6.12
CA ILE A 414 9.24 13.98 7.13
C ILE A 414 9.87 13.59 8.47
N SER A 415 10.56 12.45 8.53
CA SER A 415 11.23 11.94 9.74
C SER A 415 12.61 12.56 10.01
N ASP A 416 13.11 13.37 9.07
CA ASP A 416 14.26 14.27 9.27
C ASP A 416 13.91 15.69 8.77
N GLN A 417 14.00 16.66 9.68
CA GLN A 417 13.74 18.06 9.38
C GLN A 417 14.74 18.64 8.35
N THR A 418 16.00 18.18 8.40
CA THR A 418 17.06 18.66 7.51
C THR A 418 16.80 18.18 6.09
N GLU A 419 16.41 16.91 5.94
CA GLU A 419 16.03 16.34 4.64
C GLU A 419 14.86 17.14 4.04
N PHE A 420 13.74 17.22 4.76
CA PHE A 420 12.52 17.89 4.31
C PHE A 420 12.78 19.35 3.89
N LEU A 421 13.48 20.12 4.72
CA LEU A 421 13.76 21.54 4.43
C LEU A 421 14.86 21.75 3.37
N SER A 422 15.68 20.73 3.09
CA SER A 422 16.71 20.82 2.04
C SER A 422 16.17 20.61 0.62
N ASN A 423 15.09 19.85 0.47
CA ASN A 423 14.50 19.55 -0.83
C ASN A 423 13.64 20.72 -1.34
N LEU A 424 14.10 21.43 -2.37
CA LEU A 424 13.36 22.52 -3.00
C LEU A 424 12.21 22.04 -3.90
N ALA A 425 11.15 21.47 -3.32
CA ALA A 425 9.97 20.99 -4.06
C ALA A 425 9.01 22.10 -4.59
N TYR A 426 9.49 23.33 -4.75
CA TYR A 426 8.66 24.51 -4.45
C TYR A 426 8.33 25.45 -5.62
N GLY A 427 9.08 25.43 -6.72
CA GLY A 427 8.81 26.37 -7.82
C GLY A 427 7.60 25.96 -8.67
N ASN A 428 6.61 26.85 -8.86
CA ASN A 428 5.53 26.81 -9.88
C ASN A 428 4.82 25.47 -10.19
N ASN A 429 4.95 24.42 -9.39
CA ASN A 429 4.30 23.12 -9.61
C ASN A 429 2.78 23.29 -9.57
N THR A 430 2.05 22.56 -10.42
CA THR A 430 0.59 22.57 -10.45
C THR A 430 0.00 21.19 -10.23
N ILE A 431 -1.11 21.14 -9.52
CA ILE A 431 -1.96 19.95 -9.33
C ILE A 431 -3.35 20.34 -9.83
N ASN A 432 -3.92 19.54 -10.72
CA ASN A 432 -5.25 19.75 -11.31
C ASN A 432 -5.41 21.22 -11.81
N ALA A 433 -4.38 21.69 -12.51
CA ALA A 433 -4.21 23.05 -13.06
C ALA A 433 -4.13 24.23 -12.06
N LYS A 434 -4.07 23.99 -10.74
CA LYS A 434 -3.81 25.04 -9.72
C LYS A 434 -2.40 24.92 -9.15
N GLN A 435 -1.76 26.04 -8.86
CA GLN A 435 -0.41 26.06 -8.26
C GLN A 435 -0.39 25.48 -6.84
N ILE A 436 0.72 24.85 -6.47
CA ILE A 436 1.14 24.60 -5.08
C ILE A 436 1.74 25.89 -4.50
N ARG A 437 1.56 26.14 -3.20
CA ARG A 437 2.15 27.29 -2.49
C ARG A 437 2.93 26.82 -1.28
N HIS A 438 4.23 27.12 -1.23
CA HIS A 438 5.11 26.73 -0.13
C HIS A 438 5.80 27.94 0.52
N PHE A 439 5.77 28.04 1.84
CA PHE A 439 6.41 29.09 2.62
C PHE A 439 7.48 28.53 3.57
N GLY A 440 8.62 29.21 3.66
CA GLY A 440 9.69 28.94 4.64
C GLY A 440 10.99 28.39 4.08
N VAL A 441 10.96 27.96 2.82
CA VAL A 441 12.07 27.25 2.17
C VAL A 441 12.32 27.82 0.77
N SER A 442 13.32 28.71 0.71
CA SER A 442 13.88 29.35 -0.49
C SER A 442 13.00 30.27 -1.36
N GLU A 443 11.75 29.93 -1.72
CA GLU A 443 10.95 30.74 -2.66
C GLU A 443 10.25 31.92 -1.95
N TYR A 444 9.50 31.61 -0.89
CA TYR A 444 8.98 32.60 0.05
C TYR A 444 9.70 32.38 1.38
N ALA A 445 10.57 33.31 1.76
CA ALA A 445 11.21 33.30 3.07
C ALA A 445 10.16 33.17 4.18
N CYS A 446 10.49 32.51 5.30
CA CYS A 446 9.61 32.54 6.47
C CYS A 446 9.31 34.01 6.77
N PRO A 447 8.04 34.42 6.71
CA PRO A 447 7.71 35.82 6.77
C PRO A 447 8.02 36.29 8.19
N ASN A 448 9.02 37.18 8.31
CA ASN A 448 9.76 37.49 9.54
C ASN A 448 8.85 37.57 10.78
N ASP A 449 9.21 36.85 11.86
CA ASP A 449 8.59 36.55 13.18
C ASP A 449 7.38 37.34 13.74
N ALA A 450 7.02 38.50 13.19
CA ALA A 450 5.69 39.06 13.34
C ALA A 450 4.63 38.06 12.85
N SER A 451 3.48 38.01 13.52
CA SER A 451 2.33 37.22 13.11
C SER A 451 1.89 37.54 11.68
N VAL A 452 1.99 36.58 10.77
CA VAL A 452 1.70 36.75 9.35
C VAL A 452 0.44 35.99 8.97
N VAL A 453 -0.43 36.63 8.18
CA VAL A 453 -1.68 36.04 7.68
C VAL A 453 -1.52 35.71 6.20
N ILE A 454 -1.68 34.43 5.86
CA ILE A 454 -1.81 33.90 4.50
C ILE A 454 -3.30 33.66 4.27
N GLY A 455 -3.88 34.20 3.19
CA GLY A 455 -5.31 34.03 2.91
C GLY A 455 -5.64 34.06 1.41
N ASP A 456 -6.82 33.50 1.08
CA ASP A 456 -7.44 33.40 -0.26
C ASP A 456 -6.44 33.22 -1.43
N LEU A 457 -5.76 32.08 -1.44
CA LEU A 457 -4.90 31.67 -2.54
C LEU A 457 -5.66 30.69 -3.43
N ASN A 458 -5.85 31.01 -4.72
CA ASN A 458 -6.35 30.04 -5.71
C ASN A 458 -5.27 28.98 -5.97
N THR A 459 -5.27 27.93 -5.15
CA THR A 459 -4.19 26.96 -5.01
C THR A 459 -4.73 25.53 -4.87
N SER A 460 -3.86 24.56 -5.12
CA SER A 460 -4.11 23.14 -4.83
C SER A 460 -3.50 22.70 -3.49
N SER A 461 -2.59 23.47 -2.90
CA SER A 461 -1.88 23.09 -1.68
C SER A 461 -1.27 24.32 -1.02
N ILE A 462 -1.35 24.42 0.32
CA ILE A 462 -0.66 25.43 1.12
C ILE A 462 0.23 24.70 2.12
N ILE A 463 1.54 24.81 1.93
CA ILE A 463 2.53 24.21 2.81
C ILE A 463 3.34 25.30 3.48
N VAL A 464 3.51 25.21 4.81
CA VAL A 464 4.34 26.14 5.58
C VAL A 464 5.31 25.31 6.41
N ALA A 465 6.61 25.47 6.15
CA ALA A 465 7.67 24.62 6.69
C ALA A 465 8.74 25.43 7.43
N GLY A 466 9.09 25.01 8.66
CA GLY A 466 10.16 25.65 9.44
C GLY A 466 9.88 27.08 9.91
N CYS A 467 8.64 27.57 9.77
CA CYS A 467 8.24 28.93 10.18
C CYS A 467 7.45 28.93 11.49
N ASN A 468 7.52 30.06 12.20
CA ASN A 468 6.81 30.26 13.46
C ASN A 468 5.77 31.38 13.33
N ASN A 469 4.75 31.37 14.20
CA ASN A 469 3.74 32.42 14.31
C ASN A 469 2.91 32.68 13.02
N VAL A 470 2.79 31.67 12.14
CA VAL A 470 2.07 31.82 10.86
C VAL A 470 0.58 31.52 11.04
N THR A 471 -0.30 32.37 10.53
CA THR A 471 -1.74 32.13 10.45
C THR A 471 -2.15 31.95 8.99
N ILE A 472 -2.82 30.84 8.68
CA ILE A 472 -3.54 30.62 7.43
C ILE A 472 -5.02 30.90 7.74
N ALA A 473 -5.59 31.93 7.12
CA ALA A 473 -6.96 32.36 7.33
C ALA A 473 -7.77 32.19 6.04
N ASP A 474 -8.98 31.63 6.15
CA ASP A 474 -9.93 31.50 5.06
C ASP A 474 -9.34 30.76 3.83
N GLY A 475 -8.48 29.77 4.08
CA GLY A 475 -7.80 29.00 3.05
C GLY A 475 -8.75 28.04 2.35
N MET A 476 -8.95 28.22 1.04
CA MET A 476 -9.85 27.42 0.21
C MET A 476 -9.09 26.51 -0.76
N ILE A 477 -9.23 25.20 -0.65
CA ILE A 477 -8.64 24.22 -1.56
C ILE A 477 -9.73 23.28 -2.09
N SER A 478 -9.68 22.99 -3.39
CA SER A 478 -10.54 21.99 -4.02
C SER A 478 -9.82 21.25 -5.14
N ASN A 479 -10.02 19.93 -5.23
CA ASN A 479 -9.31 19.05 -6.16
C ASN A 479 -7.77 19.12 -6.01
N GLY A 480 -7.27 19.20 -4.77
CA GLY A 480 -5.87 19.47 -4.44
C GLY A 480 -5.21 18.43 -3.53
N ASP A 481 -4.22 18.87 -2.77
CA ASP A 481 -3.53 18.09 -1.73
C ASP A 481 -4.02 18.45 -0.33
N ILE A 482 -3.49 19.51 0.29
CA ILE A 482 -3.61 19.77 1.73
C ILE A 482 -3.31 21.23 2.12
N ILE A 483 -3.77 21.66 3.30
CA ILE A 483 -3.18 22.78 4.06
C ILE A 483 -2.33 22.22 5.22
N ALA A 484 -1.01 22.37 5.17
CA ALA A 484 -0.11 21.66 6.09
C ALA A 484 0.98 22.56 6.73
N PHE A 485 1.16 22.36 8.03
CA PHE A 485 2.33 22.81 8.78
C PHE A 485 3.35 21.68 8.93
N TYR A 486 4.62 21.98 8.66
CA TYR A 486 5.77 21.09 8.92
C TYR A 486 6.80 21.80 9.79
N PHE A 487 7.19 21.23 10.93
CA PHE A 487 8.22 21.79 11.82
C PHE A 487 7.97 23.26 12.21
N THR A 488 6.72 23.62 12.51
CA THR A 488 6.31 24.99 12.87
C THR A 488 6.03 25.13 14.36
N ASN A 489 6.11 26.35 14.89
CA ASN A 489 5.72 26.66 16.27
C ASN A 489 4.69 27.81 16.33
N ASN A 490 3.66 27.67 17.17
CA ASN A 490 2.61 28.68 17.42
C ASN A 490 1.86 29.13 16.15
N SER A 491 1.69 28.23 15.18
CA SER A 491 1.03 28.49 13.89
C SER A 491 -0.43 28.01 13.88
N ARG A 492 -1.28 28.62 13.03
CA ARG A 492 -2.75 28.52 13.11
C ARG A 492 -3.39 28.38 11.73
N ILE A 493 -4.26 27.39 11.55
CA ILE A 493 -5.19 27.30 10.41
C ILE A 493 -6.56 27.67 10.96
N ASN A 494 -7.20 28.69 10.40
CA ASN A 494 -8.51 29.18 10.83
C ASN A 494 -9.44 29.31 9.61
N ASN A 495 -10.69 28.89 9.76
CA ASN A 495 -11.76 29.04 8.76
C ASN A 495 -11.42 28.39 7.39
N ALA A 496 -10.55 27.38 7.36
CA ALA A 496 -10.20 26.71 6.11
C ALA A 496 -11.40 25.91 5.56
N THR A 497 -11.48 25.80 4.24
CA THR A 497 -12.40 24.88 3.55
C THR A 497 -11.60 24.07 2.54
N VAL A 498 -11.51 22.76 2.75
CA VAL A 498 -10.78 21.86 1.84
C VAL A 498 -11.66 20.69 1.45
N ASN A 499 -11.87 20.52 0.13
CA ASN A 499 -12.73 19.48 -0.41
C ASN A 499 -12.15 18.74 -1.62
N ASP A 500 -12.61 17.51 -1.83
CA ASP A 500 -12.21 16.64 -2.95
C ASP A 500 -10.67 16.53 -3.09
N SER A 501 -9.95 16.48 -1.97
CA SER A 501 -8.49 16.60 -1.89
C SER A 501 -7.86 15.47 -1.05
N TRP A 502 -6.54 15.34 -1.10
CA TRP A 502 -5.84 14.27 -0.37
C TRP A 502 -6.06 14.33 1.14
N ALA A 503 -5.96 15.53 1.71
CA ALA A 503 -6.21 15.76 3.12
C ALA A 503 -6.78 17.16 3.37
N GLY A 504 -7.57 17.33 4.44
CA GLY A 504 -8.09 18.65 4.81
C GLY A 504 -7.00 19.56 5.35
N ALA A 505 -6.55 19.32 6.59
CA ALA A 505 -5.49 20.11 7.20
C ALA A 505 -4.58 19.29 8.14
N ALA A 506 -3.31 19.69 8.27
CA ALA A 506 -2.33 18.94 9.05
C ALA A 506 -1.33 19.79 9.84
N ALA A 507 -0.88 19.22 10.97
CA ALA A 507 0.30 19.62 11.71
C ALA A 507 1.26 18.42 11.83
N TYR A 508 2.40 18.49 11.14
CA TYR A 508 3.47 17.50 11.17
C TYR A 508 4.66 18.06 11.96
N TYR A 509 5.18 17.30 12.93
CA TYR A 509 6.35 17.64 13.74
C TYR A 509 6.33 19.08 14.30
N SER A 510 5.14 19.59 14.60
CA SER A 510 4.90 21.00 14.95
C SER A 510 4.42 21.13 16.40
N GLU A 511 4.69 22.30 17.00
CA GLU A 511 4.41 22.56 18.41
C GLU A 511 3.43 23.73 18.58
N ASN A 512 2.56 23.67 19.60
CA ASN A 512 1.66 24.76 19.98
C ASN A 512 0.75 25.26 18.84
N CYS A 513 0.51 24.42 17.82
CA CYS A 513 -0.23 24.78 16.62
C CYS A 513 -1.73 24.54 16.78
N SER A 514 -2.56 25.18 15.94
CA SER A 514 -4.01 24.99 15.99
C SER A 514 -4.71 24.93 14.65
N ILE A 515 -5.77 24.12 14.53
CA ILE A 515 -6.67 24.03 13.37
C ILE A 515 -8.10 24.28 13.85
N ASN A 516 -8.72 25.40 13.49
CA ASN A 516 -9.99 25.83 14.09
C ASN A 516 -11.04 26.27 13.06
N ASN A 517 -12.31 26.11 13.43
CA ASN A 517 -13.49 26.60 12.70
C ASN A 517 -13.53 26.21 11.21
N SER A 518 -12.88 25.09 10.84
CA SER A 518 -12.63 24.71 9.44
C SER A 518 -13.54 23.58 8.97
N THR A 519 -13.77 23.48 7.67
CA THR A 519 -14.63 22.46 7.04
C THR A 519 -13.82 21.59 6.08
N PHE A 520 -13.89 20.28 6.25
CA PHE A 520 -13.13 19.29 5.48
C PHE A 520 -14.07 18.21 4.94
N SER A 521 -14.23 18.10 3.62
CA SER A 521 -15.27 17.24 3.02
C SER A 521 -14.83 16.48 1.77
N ASN A 522 -15.16 15.20 1.64
CA ASN A 522 -14.78 14.36 0.49
C ASN A 522 -13.26 14.23 0.32
N ASN A 523 -12.51 14.20 1.42
CA ASN A 523 -11.05 14.07 1.39
C ASN A 523 -10.62 12.66 1.82
N SER A 524 -9.44 12.17 1.43
CA SER A 524 -8.99 10.88 1.98
C SER A 524 -8.70 10.96 3.48
N TYR A 525 -8.09 12.06 3.93
CA TYR A 525 -7.92 12.37 5.33
C TYR A 525 -8.63 13.68 5.71
N GLY A 526 -9.24 13.75 6.89
CA GLY A 526 -9.86 15.00 7.38
C GLY A 526 -8.83 15.94 7.99
N MET A 527 -8.42 15.64 9.23
CA MET A 527 -7.39 16.38 9.97
C MET A 527 -6.26 15.45 10.42
N ILE A 528 -5.03 15.95 10.46
CA ILE A 528 -3.84 15.15 10.84
C ILE A 528 -3.00 15.91 11.88
N SER A 529 -2.60 15.21 12.95
CA SER A 529 -1.64 15.67 13.95
C SER A 529 -0.59 14.58 14.13
N ASN A 530 0.59 14.72 13.52
CA ASN A 530 1.56 13.64 13.40
C ASN A 530 2.94 14.06 13.93
N VAL A 531 3.40 13.37 14.97
CA VAL A 531 4.54 13.71 15.85
C VAL A 531 4.48 15.16 16.35
N ALA A 532 3.26 15.68 16.56
CA ALA A 532 3.01 17.05 16.98
C ALA A 532 2.73 17.13 18.50
N THR A 533 3.05 18.28 19.11
CA THR A 533 2.87 18.50 20.57
C THR A 533 2.02 19.74 20.84
N ASN A 534 1.19 19.68 21.89
CA ASN A 534 0.30 20.76 22.31
C ASN A 534 -0.56 21.31 21.14
N THR A 535 -1.04 20.42 20.27
CA THR A 535 -1.86 20.78 19.11
C THR A 535 -3.31 20.96 19.53
N THR A 536 -3.94 22.06 19.11
CA THR A 536 -5.35 22.36 19.38
C THR A 536 -6.18 22.16 18.10
N MET A 537 -7.27 21.39 18.13
CA MET A 537 -8.25 21.40 17.02
C MET A 537 -9.66 21.64 17.54
N LYS A 538 -10.28 22.75 17.14
CA LYS A 538 -11.57 23.19 17.70
C LYS A 538 -12.61 23.62 16.68
N ASN A 539 -13.86 23.24 16.92
CA ASN A 539 -15.03 23.62 16.10
C ASN A 539 -14.90 23.24 14.60
N ASN A 540 -14.19 22.17 14.25
CA ASN A 540 -14.06 21.75 12.85
C ASN A 540 -15.18 20.79 12.45
N SER A 541 -15.57 20.81 11.18
CA SER A 541 -16.54 19.86 10.60
C SER A 541 -15.84 18.98 9.57
N VAL A 542 -15.82 17.67 9.79
CA VAL A 542 -15.24 16.66 8.89
C VAL A 542 -16.34 15.73 8.40
N THR A 543 -16.47 15.56 7.07
CA THR A 543 -17.53 14.75 6.45
C THR A 543 -17.01 13.95 5.27
N ASN A 544 -17.46 12.71 5.06
CA ASN A 544 -17.11 11.90 3.88
C ASN A 544 -15.59 11.73 3.71
N THR A 545 -14.96 10.88 4.54
CA THR A 545 -13.51 10.62 4.43
C THR A 545 -13.16 9.14 4.34
N THR A 546 -12.25 8.77 3.44
CA THR A 546 -12.04 7.36 3.07
C THR A 546 -11.03 6.61 3.95
N LEU A 547 -10.05 7.30 4.56
CA LEU A 547 -8.96 6.65 5.31
C LEU A 547 -8.88 7.06 6.78
N GLY A 548 -9.26 8.29 7.13
CA GLY A 548 -9.43 8.69 8.52
C GLY A 548 -9.81 10.16 8.67
N ALA A 549 -10.87 10.44 9.42
CA ALA A 549 -11.34 11.81 9.57
C ALA A 549 -10.47 12.65 10.53
N MET A 550 -9.90 12.04 11.57
CA MET A 550 -8.92 12.69 12.43
C MET A 550 -7.81 11.69 12.82
N TRP A 551 -6.59 11.90 12.32
CA TRP A 551 -5.43 11.02 12.55
C TRP A 551 -4.47 11.61 13.58
N PHE A 552 -4.08 10.82 14.60
CA PHE A 552 -3.18 11.24 15.67
C PHE A 552 -1.98 10.34 15.89
N VAL A 553 -0.82 10.99 15.96
CA VAL A 553 0.41 10.56 16.63
C VAL A 553 0.89 11.78 17.42
N SER A 554 0.22 12.14 18.52
CA SER A 554 0.48 13.40 19.21
C SER A 554 0.46 13.31 20.73
N THR A 555 1.04 14.32 21.38
CA THR A 555 1.05 14.45 22.83
C THR A 555 0.52 15.80 23.32
N PHE A 556 -0.17 15.79 24.46
CA PHE A 556 -0.73 16.97 25.12
C PHE A 556 -1.69 17.82 24.26
N GLY A 557 -2.33 17.25 23.24
CA GLY A 557 -3.27 17.96 22.38
C GLY A 557 -4.65 18.19 23.01
N GLU A 558 -5.37 19.21 22.53
CA GLU A 558 -6.75 19.51 22.92
C GLU A 558 -7.67 19.51 21.68
N PHE A 559 -8.61 18.58 21.65
CA PHE A 559 -9.51 18.34 20.53
C PHE A 559 -10.95 18.51 21.02
N SER A 560 -11.58 19.65 20.71
CA SER A 560 -12.91 19.92 21.25
C SER A 560 -13.91 20.55 20.30
N TYR A 561 -15.19 20.22 20.50
CA TYR A 561 -16.32 20.69 19.68
C TYR A 561 -16.22 20.36 18.18
N ASN A 562 -15.45 19.34 17.80
CA ASN A 562 -15.36 18.90 16.41
C ASN A 562 -16.55 17.99 16.06
N ASN A 563 -17.10 18.15 14.86
CA ASN A 563 -18.16 17.32 14.30
C ASN A 563 -17.59 16.45 13.18
N VAL A 564 -17.61 15.14 13.37
CA VAL A 564 -17.05 14.16 12.44
C VAL A 564 -18.11 13.14 12.07
N ASN A 565 -18.40 13.02 10.77
CA ASN A 565 -19.37 12.05 10.27
C ASN A 565 -18.99 11.45 8.91
N SER A 566 -19.58 10.29 8.63
CA SER A 566 -19.49 9.61 7.34
C SER A 566 -18.04 9.31 6.91
N SER A 567 -17.18 8.92 7.85
CA SER A 567 -15.87 8.32 7.54
C SER A 567 -16.00 6.81 7.35
N ASP A 568 -15.42 6.28 6.26
CA ASP A 568 -15.44 4.84 5.97
C ASP A 568 -14.69 4.03 7.05
N THR A 569 -13.69 4.64 7.70
CA THR A 569 -12.88 4.04 8.77
C THR A 569 -13.29 4.58 10.15
N ALA A 570 -12.43 5.36 10.81
CA ALA A 570 -12.70 5.94 12.12
C ALA A 570 -12.92 7.45 12.02
N ALA A 571 -13.81 7.98 12.87
CA ALA A 571 -13.93 9.41 13.11
C ALA A 571 -12.64 9.94 13.79
N LEU A 572 -12.16 9.22 14.80
CA LEU A 572 -10.89 9.44 15.46
C LEU A 572 -10.01 8.18 15.36
N TYR A 573 -8.79 8.33 14.86
CA TYR A 573 -7.78 7.26 14.79
C TYR A 573 -6.51 7.71 15.54
N ALA A 574 -6.20 7.09 16.66
CA ALA A 574 -5.06 7.44 17.53
C ALA A 574 -4.05 6.29 17.64
N ILE A 575 -2.78 6.60 17.35
CA ILE A 575 -1.64 5.67 17.35
C ILE A 575 -0.51 6.33 18.15
N LEU A 576 0.16 5.60 19.06
CA LEU A 576 1.30 6.12 19.86
C LEU A 576 1.02 7.51 20.50
N SER A 577 -0.24 7.80 20.82
CA SER A 577 -0.72 9.13 21.21
C SER A 577 -1.00 9.18 22.69
N THR A 578 -0.40 10.13 23.42
CA THR A 578 -0.45 10.14 24.90
C THR A 578 -0.86 11.48 25.50
N ALA A 579 -1.57 11.43 26.63
CA ALA A 579 -1.98 12.60 27.40
C ALA A 579 -2.77 13.67 26.62
N ASN A 580 -3.53 13.27 25.59
CA ASN A 580 -4.41 14.18 24.83
C ASN A 580 -5.80 14.27 25.49
N ASN A 581 -6.49 15.39 25.30
CA ASN A 581 -7.88 15.60 25.74
C ASN A 581 -8.82 15.73 24.53
N PHE A 582 -9.76 14.81 24.40
CA PHE A 582 -10.86 14.83 23.44
C PHE A 582 -12.14 15.16 24.19
N SER A 583 -12.69 16.37 24.01
CA SER A 583 -13.88 16.79 24.76
C SER A 583 -14.99 17.44 23.91
N TYR A 584 -16.26 17.14 24.22
CA TYR A 584 -17.42 17.72 23.52
C TYR A 584 -17.45 17.48 21.99
N ASN A 585 -16.81 16.43 21.48
CA ASN A 585 -16.83 16.11 20.05
C ASN A 585 -18.05 15.24 19.68
N ASN A 586 -18.53 15.38 18.45
CA ASN A 586 -19.60 14.57 17.87
C ASN A 586 -19.01 13.66 16.78
N LEU A 587 -18.82 12.38 17.09
CA LEU A 587 -18.09 11.39 16.29
C LEU A 587 -19.05 10.27 15.87
N THR A 588 -19.87 10.54 14.84
CA THR A 588 -21.09 9.75 14.54
C THR A 588 -21.22 9.35 13.08
N ASN A 589 -21.80 8.18 12.78
CA ASN A 589 -21.96 7.65 11.41
C ASN A 589 -20.63 7.28 10.71
N ASN A 590 -19.71 6.62 11.43
CA ASN A 590 -18.44 6.10 10.91
C ASN A 590 -18.37 4.58 11.15
N SER A 591 -17.29 3.88 10.76
CA SER A 591 -17.11 2.50 11.23
C SER A 591 -16.73 2.46 12.72
N PHE A 592 -15.84 3.35 13.16
CA PHE A 592 -15.52 3.57 14.57
C PHE A 592 -15.69 5.04 14.96
N GLY A 593 -16.31 5.33 16.11
CA GLY A 593 -16.32 6.70 16.65
C GLY A 593 -14.92 7.13 17.09
N ALA A 594 -14.29 6.30 17.93
CA ALA A 594 -12.87 6.38 18.26
C ALA A 594 -12.19 5.02 18.09
N PHE A 595 -10.99 4.99 17.53
CA PHE A 595 -10.13 3.82 17.43
C PHE A 595 -8.74 4.18 17.96
N ILE A 596 -8.35 3.58 19.09
CA ILE A 596 -7.20 3.96 19.90
C ILE A 596 -6.28 2.74 20.02
N ILE A 597 -5.08 2.81 19.46
CA ILE A 597 -4.19 1.65 19.30
C ILE A 597 -2.73 1.95 19.65
N ALA A 598 -1.95 0.86 19.80
CA ALA A 598 -0.48 0.87 19.84
C ALA A 598 0.09 1.85 20.87
N ASP A 599 -0.03 1.48 22.15
CA ASP A 599 0.49 2.23 23.31
C ASP A 599 0.05 3.71 23.35
N SER A 600 -1.17 3.99 22.87
CA SER A 600 -1.82 5.30 22.98
C SER A 600 -2.37 5.50 24.40
N ASP A 601 -1.46 5.72 25.36
CA ASP A 601 -1.74 5.67 26.79
C ASP A 601 -2.17 7.03 27.38
N GLY A 602 -3.08 6.99 28.36
CA GLY A 602 -3.37 8.14 29.23
C GLY A 602 -4.15 9.30 28.60
N ASN A 603 -4.94 9.05 27.55
CA ASN A 603 -5.80 10.07 26.94
C ASN A 603 -7.13 10.20 27.69
N LEU A 604 -7.70 11.42 27.68
CA LEU A 604 -9.00 11.75 28.27
C LEU A 604 -10.05 11.94 27.17
N PHE A 605 -11.22 11.32 27.38
CA PHE A 605 -12.42 11.45 26.55
C PHE A 605 -13.57 11.96 27.41
N GLU A 606 -13.87 13.26 27.33
CA GLU A 606 -14.90 13.90 28.17
C GLU A 606 -16.11 14.41 27.37
N ALA A 607 -17.31 13.96 27.72
CA ALA A 607 -18.57 14.49 27.16
C ALA A 607 -18.69 14.43 25.62
N ASN A 608 -18.11 13.40 24.99
CA ASN A 608 -18.23 13.17 23.54
C ASN A 608 -19.47 12.34 23.21
N ASN A 609 -20.02 12.55 22.01
CA ASN A 609 -21.02 11.67 21.41
C ASN A 609 -20.35 10.72 20.41
N LEU A 610 -20.36 9.42 20.70
CA LEU A 610 -19.75 8.33 19.92
C LEU A 610 -20.84 7.40 19.37
N SER A 611 -22.00 7.96 19.00
CA SER A 611 -23.19 7.19 18.59
C SER A 611 -23.27 6.94 17.08
N TYR A 612 -24.06 5.94 16.67
CA TYR A 612 -24.35 5.58 15.28
C TYR A 612 -23.13 5.11 14.46
N ASN A 613 -22.13 4.49 15.09
CA ASN A 613 -20.98 3.93 14.41
C ASN A 613 -21.15 2.42 14.15
N SER A 614 -20.82 1.94 12.95
CA SER A 614 -21.23 0.61 12.48
C SER A 614 -20.53 -0.56 13.17
N VAL A 615 -19.34 -0.33 13.74
CA VAL A 615 -18.58 -1.34 14.50
C VAL A 615 -18.54 -0.98 15.99
N ALA A 616 -17.95 0.16 16.37
CA ALA A 616 -17.94 0.56 17.77
C ALA A 616 -17.99 2.06 17.99
N GLY A 617 -18.59 2.47 19.11
CA GLY A 617 -18.51 3.85 19.60
C GLY A 617 -17.06 4.20 19.93
N ALA A 618 -16.40 3.39 20.77
CA ALA A 618 -14.95 3.44 20.93
C ALA A 618 -14.33 2.04 21.00
N TYR A 619 -13.27 1.80 20.20
CA TYR A 619 -12.43 0.61 20.27
C TYR A 619 -11.03 0.99 20.80
N VAL A 620 -10.59 0.34 21.88
CA VAL A 620 -9.26 0.53 22.45
C VAL A 620 -8.49 -0.80 22.39
N TYR A 621 -7.37 -0.82 21.67
CA TYR A 621 -6.56 -2.02 21.43
C TYR A 621 -5.11 -1.82 21.88
N THR A 622 -4.68 -2.58 22.89
CA THR A 622 -3.29 -2.56 23.40
C THR A 622 -2.84 -1.13 23.73
N SER A 623 -3.58 -0.47 24.62
CA SER A 623 -3.31 0.90 25.11
C SER A 623 -3.92 1.05 26.50
N LYS A 624 -3.26 1.75 27.42
CA LYS A 624 -3.52 1.73 28.87
C LYS A 624 -3.93 3.08 29.44
N SER A 625 -4.55 3.04 30.62
CA SER A 625 -4.83 4.22 31.45
C SER A 625 -5.66 5.32 30.75
N ASN A 626 -6.35 4.98 29.65
CA ASN A 626 -7.26 5.88 28.97
C ASN A 626 -8.52 6.07 29.81
N VAL A 627 -9.01 7.31 29.89
CA VAL A 627 -10.10 7.73 30.78
C VAL A 627 -11.25 8.25 29.94
N PHE A 628 -12.44 7.68 30.13
CA PHE A 628 -13.68 8.05 29.47
C PHE A 628 -14.66 8.56 30.52
N VAL A 629 -15.19 9.76 30.33
CA VAL A 629 -16.05 10.45 31.29
C VAL A 629 -17.23 11.15 30.61
N ASN A 630 -18.45 10.96 31.12
CA ASN A 630 -19.68 11.63 30.64
C ASN A 630 -20.02 11.41 29.14
N ASN A 631 -19.49 10.38 28.47
CA ASN A 631 -19.70 10.17 27.04
C ASN A 631 -21.05 9.48 26.74
N ASP A 632 -21.58 9.73 25.56
CA ASP A 632 -22.80 9.12 25.02
C ASP A 632 -22.45 8.12 23.90
N LEU A 633 -22.83 6.85 24.07
CA LEU A 633 -22.52 5.77 23.14
C LEU A 633 -23.78 4.99 22.80
N ALA A 634 -24.44 5.33 21.69
CA ALA A 634 -25.69 4.71 21.30
C ALA A 634 -25.77 4.24 19.85
N PHE A 635 -26.60 3.22 19.59
CA PHE A 635 -26.86 2.68 18.24
C PHE A 635 -25.59 2.22 17.49
N ASN A 636 -24.60 1.72 18.22
CA ASN A 636 -23.41 1.05 17.67
C ASN A 636 -23.61 -0.48 17.70
N ALA A 637 -22.74 -1.25 17.03
CA ALA A 637 -22.66 -2.68 17.35
C ALA A 637 -22.09 -2.85 18.77
N ASP A 638 -20.91 -2.31 19.05
CA ASP A 638 -20.35 -2.22 20.41
C ASP A 638 -20.32 -0.77 20.90
N GLY A 639 -20.80 -0.49 22.13
CA GLY A 639 -20.61 0.83 22.74
C GLY A 639 -19.12 1.09 22.98
N TYR A 640 -18.54 0.28 23.86
CA TYR A 640 -17.09 0.12 24.00
C TYR A 640 -16.65 -1.27 23.59
N TRP A 641 -15.53 -1.35 22.86
CA TRP A 641 -14.73 -2.55 22.68
C TRP A 641 -13.35 -2.30 23.29
N LEU A 642 -12.92 -3.15 24.22
CA LEU A 642 -11.61 -3.10 24.87
C LEU A 642 -10.86 -4.40 24.62
N THR A 643 -9.64 -4.34 24.08
CA THR A 643 -8.84 -5.54 23.78
C THR A 643 -7.36 -5.34 24.09
N TYR A 644 -6.69 -6.41 24.52
CA TYR A 644 -5.24 -6.42 24.70
C TYR A 644 -4.58 -7.64 24.04
N ALA A 645 -3.46 -7.44 23.33
CA ALA A 645 -2.81 -8.49 22.53
C ALA A 645 -2.14 -9.61 23.35
N ALA A 646 -1.80 -9.35 24.61
CA ALA A 646 -1.15 -10.27 25.53
C ALA A 646 -2.10 -10.71 26.64
N ASN A 647 -2.10 -12.01 26.97
CA ASN A 647 -3.13 -12.59 27.82
C ASN A 647 -3.22 -11.98 29.21
N ASN A 648 -4.44 -11.61 29.61
CA ASN A 648 -4.77 -11.03 30.91
C ASN A 648 -3.99 -9.75 31.29
N ALA A 649 -3.48 -9.00 30.31
CA ALA A 649 -2.70 -7.79 30.56
C ALA A 649 -3.54 -6.68 31.22
N TYR A 650 -2.93 -5.98 32.18
CA TYR A 650 -3.56 -4.84 32.85
C TYR A 650 -3.65 -3.63 31.91
N MET A 651 -4.86 -3.30 31.50
CA MET A 651 -5.21 -2.18 30.64
C MET A 651 -5.55 -0.94 31.44
N ASN A 652 -6.23 -1.09 32.59
CA ASN A 652 -6.60 0.00 33.49
C ASN A 652 -7.39 1.14 32.80
N ALA A 653 -8.25 0.84 31.83
CA ALA A 653 -9.18 1.83 31.30
C ALA A 653 -10.20 2.22 32.38
N SER A 654 -10.54 3.51 32.46
CA SER A 654 -11.46 4.05 33.46
C SER A 654 -12.64 4.73 32.77
N ILE A 655 -13.81 4.11 32.80
CA ILE A 655 -15.06 4.62 32.23
C ILE A 655 -15.95 5.10 33.38
N PHE A 656 -16.36 6.37 33.35
CA PHE A 656 -17.06 7.00 34.46
C PHE A 656 -18.26 7.86 34.02
N ASN A 657 -19.45 7.56 34.54
CA ASN A 657 -20.67 8.34 34.29
C ASN A 657 -21.10 8.42 32.79
N ASP A 658 -20.68 7.45 31.98
CA ASP A 658 -21.07 7.34 30.57
C ASP A 658 -22.49 6.75 30.40
N ARG A 659 -23.15 7.09 29.29
CA ARG A 659 -24.47 6.55 28.90
C ARG A 659 -24.34 5.67 27.67
N ILE A 660 -24.67 4.38 27.83
CA ILE A 660 -24.46 3.35 26.81
C ILE A 660 -25.80 2.68 26.49
N TYR A 661 -26.39 2.97 25.33
CA TYR A 661 -27.76 2.54 25.06
C TYR A 661 -28.09 2.18 23.61
N ASN A 662 -29.05 1.28 23.37
CA ASN A 662 -29.42 0.82 22.02
C ASN A 662 -28.28 0.16 21.20
N ASN A 663 -27.23 -0.38 21.83
CA ASN A 663 -26.16 -1.09 21.13
C ASN A 663 -26.40 -2.61 21.10
N THR A 664 -25.72 -3.35 20.22
CA THR A 664 -25.73 -4.83 20.29
C THR A 664 -25.06 -5.27 21.60
N ARG A 665 -23.87 -4.76 21.91
CA ARG A 665 -23.22 -4.91 23.22
C ARG A 665 -22.88 -3.53 23.78
N GLY A 666 -23.12 -3.32 25.08
CA GLY A 666 -22.79 -2.06 25.75
C GLY A 666 -21.28 -1.91 25.91
N ILE A 667 -20.65 -2.83 26.62
CA ILE A 667 -19.19 -2.95 26.74
C ILE A 667 -18.79 -4.40 26.41
N TYR A 668 -17.85 -4.57 25.48
CA TYR A 668 -17.19 -5.84 25.19
C TYR A 668 -15.71 -5.73 25.60
N VAL A 669 -15.24 -6.66 26.44
CA VAL A 669 -13.86 -6.71 26.94
C VAL A 669 -13.25 -8.05 26.59
N ASP A 670 -12.17 -8.05 25.83
CA ASP A 670 -11.53 -9.25 25.29
C ASP A 670 -10.04 -9.28 25.65
N ASN A 671 -9.63 -10.28 26.42
CA ASN A 671 -8.26 -10.49 26.88
C ASN A 671 -7.63 -9.31 27.68
N ALA A 672 -8.46 -8.43 28.25
CA ALA A 672 -8.04 -7.17 28.87
C ALA A 672 -8.49 -7.08 30.35
N SER A 673 -7.52 -6.86 31.23
CA SER A 673 -7.71 -6.91 32.69
C SER A 673 -7.62 -5.54 33.36
N GLY A 674 -8.17 -5.43 34.57
CA GLY A 674 -7.97 -4.27 35.45
C GLY A 674 -8.82 -3.04 35.11
N ASN A 675 -9.83 -3.15 34.24
CA ASN A 675 -10.64 -2.01 33.82
C ASN A 675 -11.70 -1.64 34.87
N ASN A 676 -12.09 -0.37 34.93
CA ASN A 676 -13.07 0.14 35.89
C ASN A 676 -14.21 0.88 35.17
N PHE A 677 -15.44 0.47 35.44
CA PHE A 677 -16.69 0.96 34.87
C PHE A 677 -17.58 1.48 36.00
N THR A 678 -17.40 2.74 36.38
CA THR A 678 -18.04 3.33 37.56
C THR A 678 -19.19 4.28 37.16
N SER A 679 -20.35 4.16 37.80
CA SER A 679 -21.53 5.01 37.57
C SER A 679 -22.05 5.02 36.11
N VAL A 680 -21.75 3.97 35.34
CA VAL A 680 -22.19 3.85 33.94
C VAL A 680 -23.68 3.54 33.88
N THR A 681 -24.40 4.17 32.94
CA THR A 681 -25.82 3.90 32.69
C THR A 681 -25.97 3.09 31.43
N PHE A 682 -26.43 1.85 31.56
CA PHE A 682 -26.73 0.94 30.45
C PHE A 682 -28.25 0.88 30.22
N ASP A 683 -28.73 1.04 28.99
CA ASP A 683 -30.17 0.87 28.70
C ASP A 683 -30.43 0.29 27.30
N ASN A 684 -31.42 -0.60 27.18
CA ASN A 684 -31.88 -1.19 25.93
C ASN A 684 -30.75 -1.72 25.00
N ASN A 685 -29.73 -2.36 25.57
CA ASN A 685 -28.69 -3.07 24.80
C ASN A 685 -29.06 -4.58 24.72
N SER A 686 -28.51 -5.32 23.74
CA SER A 686 -28.77 -6.79 23.68
C SER A 686 -27.94 -7.56 24.72
N PHE A 687 -26.72 -7.08 24.98
CA PHE A 687 -25.89 -7.39 26.15
C PHE A 687 -25.42 -6.07 26.78
N HIS A 688 -25.39 -5.97 28.11
CA HIS A 688 -24.89 -4.74 28.75
C HIS A 688 -23.37 -4.75 28.91
N VAL A 689 -22.81 -5.82 29.47
CA VAL A 689 -21.34 -6.01 29.58
C VAL A 689 -21.00 -7.46 29.23
N GLU A 690 -19.94 -7.68 28.45
CA GLU A 690 -19.41 -9.01 28.11
C GLU A 690 -17.90 -9.02 28.38
N PHE A 691 -17.43 -10.02 29.12
CA PHE A 691 -16.01 -10.26 29.40
C PHE A 691 -15.58 -11.54 28.68
N ASN A 692 -14.40 -11.58 28.08
CA ASN A 692 -13.84 -12.77 27.45
C ASN A 692 -12.36 -12.88 27.82
N ALA A 693 -11.93 -14.02 28.39
CA ALA A 693 -10.55 -14.27 28.82
C ALA A 693 -9.91 -13.11 29.63
N SER A 694 -10.72 -12.42 30.46
CA SER A 694 -10.39 -11.15 31.12
C SER A 694 -10.59 -11.25 32.63
N ASN A 695 -9.79 -10.52 33.43
CA ASN A 695 -9.79 -10.64 34.89
C ASN A 695 -9.65 -9.28 35.60
N ASN A 696 -10.09 -9.20 36.87
CA ASN A 696 -9.96 -8.02 37.73
C ASN A 696 -10.64 -6.75 37.14
N ASN A 697 -11.74 -6.92 36.41
CA ASN A 697 -12.55 -5.81 35.92
C ASN A 697 -13.64 -5.45 36.94
N TYR A 698 -13.90 -4.15 37.12
CA TYR A 698 -14.78 -3.63 38.15
C TYR A 698 -15.96 -2.89 37.52
N VAL A 699 -17.20 -3.31 37.80
CA VAL A 699 -18.41 -2.53 37.48
C VAL A 699 -19.02 -2.05 38.79
N VAL A 700 -19.06 -0.73 39.02
CA VAL A 700 -19.31 -0.15 40.35
C VAL A 700 -20.31 1.00 40.30
N ASN A 701 -21.32 1.03 41.19
CA ASN A 701 -22.34 2.10 41.25
C ASN A 701 -23.13 2.33 39.94
N SER A 702 -23.08 1.40 38.98
CA SER A 702 -23.65 1.51 37.64
C SER A 702 -25.13 1.11 37.61
N THR A 703 -25.88 1.66 36.66
CA THR A 703 -27.32 1.41 36.48
C THR A 703 -27.58 0.59 35.22
N PHE A 704 -28.35 -0.47 35.34
CA PHE A 704 -28.78 -1.36 34.26
C PHE A 704 -30.29 -1.19 34.03
N GLY A 705 -30.67 -0.81 32.81
CA GLY A 705 -32.04 -0.49 32.39
C GLY A 705 -32.78 -1.68 31.78
N ALA A 706 -33.52 -1.42 30.69
CA ALA A 706 -34.25 -2.45 29.96
C ALA A 706 -33.32 -3.31 29.09
N TYR A 707 -33.72 -4.56 28.84
CA TYR A 707 -32.96 -5.55 28.07
C TYR A 707 -33.70 -5.90 26.78
N LEU A 708 -32.97 -6.07 25.67
CA LEU A 708 -33.55 -6.54 24.42
C LEU A 708 -33.70 -8.07 24.37
N THR A 709 -32.64 -8.84 24.64
CA THR A 709 -32.66 -10.31 24.43
C THR A 709 -31.81 -11.16 25.39
N ASN A 710 -30.48 -11.00 25.45
CA ASN A 710 -29.62 -12.19 25.64
C ASN A 710 -28.77 -12.34 26.93
N GLN A 711 -28.30 -11.30 27.63
CA GLN A 711 -27.79 -11.41 29.03
C GLN A 711 -27.41 -10.05 29.69
N THR A 712 -27.25 -10.03 31.02
CA THR A 712 -26.73 -8.87 31.78
C THR A 712 -25.20 -8.86 31.74
N LEU A 713 -24.60 -9.99 32.11
CA LEU A 713 -23.16 -10.29 31.93
C LEU A 713 -22.98 -11.68 31.32
N SER A 714 -21.95 -11.87 30.49
CA SER A 714 -21.50 -13.16 29.95
C SER A 714 -20.01 -13.41 30.24
N ASN A 715 -19.63 -14.69 30.26
CA ASN A 715 -18.24 -15.19 30.31
C ASN A 715 -17.35 -14.56 31.40
N ASN A 716 -17.92 -14.35 32.59
CA ASN A 716 -17.22 -13.77 33.73
C ASN A 716 -16.23 -14.77 34.39
N SER A 717 -15.02 -14.30 34.70
CA SER A 717 -13.95 -15.08 35.33
C SER A 717 -13.91 -14.90 36.86
N ALA A 718 -13.06 -15.64 37.57
CA ALA A 718 -13.08 -15.72 39.03
C ALA A 718 -12.70 -14.43 39.81
N TYR A 719 -12.36 -13.32 39.13
CA TYR A 719 -11.80 -12.12 39.75
C TYR A 719 -12.47 -10.79 39.36
N ASP A 720 -13.53 -10.80 38.55
CA ASP A 720 -14.27 -9.59 38.20
C ASP A 720 -15.30 -9.21 39.30
N VAL A 721 -15.59 -7.91 39.48
CA VAL A 721 -16.28 -7.37 40.66
C VAL A 721 -17.49 -6.51 40.28
N LEU A 722 -18.66 -6.80 40.88
CA LEU A 722 -19.92 -6.07 40.65
C LEU A 722 -20.45 -5.42 41.94
N LEU A 723 -20.04 -4.18 42.21
CA LEU A 723 -20.26 -3.53 43.49
C LEU A 723 -21.33 -2.43 43.43
N ASN A 724 -22.41 -2.56 44.21
CA ASN A 724 -23.45 -1.52 44.38
C ASN A 724 -24.13 -1.06 43.07
N ASN A 725 -24.30 -1.97 42.11
CA ASN A 725 -25.01 -1.69 40.87
C ASN A 725 -26.54 -1.80 41.06
N THR A 726 -27.32 -1.04 40.29
CA THR A 726 -28.79 -1.02 40.31
C THR A 726 -29.38 -1.62 39.03
N GLY A 727 -30.51 -2.32 39.12
CA GLY A 727 -31.20 -2.92 37.96
C GLY A 727 -30.58 -4.19 37.36
N VAL A 728 -29.59 -4.80 38.05
CA VAL A 728 -28.93 -6.04 37.60
C VAL A 728 -29.90 -7.22 37.67
N ASP A 729 -30.27 -7.78 36.51
CA ASP A 729 -31.02 -9.04 36.44
C ASP A 729 -30.07 -10.22 36.69
N ALA A 730 -30.12 -10.75 37.91
CA ALA A 730 -29.28 -11.87 38.35
C ALA A 730 -29.64 -13.22 37.70
N THR A 731 -30.77 -13.34 36.99
CA THR A 731 -31.12 -14.55 36.22
C THR A 731 -30.37 -14.63 34.88
N LYS A 732 -29.66 -13.55 34.52
CA LYS A 732 -28.93 -13.35 33.27
C LYS A 732 -27.45 -13.04 33.53
N LEU A 733 -26.81 -13.80 34.42
CA LEU A 733 -25.37 -13.76 34.67
C LEU A 733 -24.73 -15.07 34.20
N GLY A 734 -23.91 -14.98 33.15
CA GLY A 734 -23.11 -16.07 32.59
C GLY A 734 -21.67 -16.06 33.11
N PHE A 735 -21.17 -17.25 33.44
CA PHE A 735 -19.84 -17.47 34.02
C PHE A 735 -19.01 -18.35 33.07
N GLU A 736 -17.71 -18.08 32.97
CA GLU A 736 -16.79 -18.80 32.07
C GLU A 736 -16.53 -20.24 32.57
N ASP A 737 -16.54 -20.46 33.88
CA ASP A 737 -16.47 -21.79 34.50
C ASP A 737 -17.29 -21.92 35.80
N ALA A 738 -17.39 -23.13 36.34
CA ALA A 738 -18.12 -23.44 37.58
C ALA A 738 -17.39 -23.00 38.87
N THR A 739 -16.22 -22.39 38.77
CA THR A 739 -15.37 -21.91 39.87
C THR A 739 -15.28 -20.38 39.97
N SER A 740 -15.88 -19.66 39.02
CA SER A 740 -15.83 -18.21 38.92
C SER A 740 -16.79 -17.52 39.91
N ASN A 741 -16.28 -16.52 40.64
CA ASN A 741 -16.95 -15.86 41.76
C ASN A 741 -17.23 -14.37 41.48
N VAL A 742 -18.45 -14.01 41.08
CA VAL A 742 -18.88 -12.60 41.09
C VAL A 742 -19.33 -12.21 42.50
N THR A 743 -18.64 -11.24 43.11
CA THR A 743 -19.13 -10.61 44.33
C THR A 743 -20.23 -9.59 43.99
N VAL A 744 -21.49 -9.92 44.30
CA VAL A 744 -22.64 -8.99 44.23
C VAL A 744 -23.05 -8.58 45.65
N SER A 745 -22.94 -7.29 45.99
CA SER A 745 -23.38 -6.74 47.28
C SER A 745 -24.58 -5.79 47.12
N TYR A 746 -25.68 -6.11 47.81
CA TYR A 746 -26.94 -5.36 47.81
C TYR A 746 -27.26 -4.77 49.21
N PHE A 747 -27.77 -3.54 49.30
CA PHE A 747 -28.08 -2.93 50.60
C PHE A 747 -29.50 -3.26 51.08
N VAL A 748 -29.61 -3.79 52.31
CA VAL A 748 -30.91 -3.97 53.00
C VAL A 748 -30.98 -3.02 54.19
N ASN A 749 -32.06 -2.24 54.27
CA ASN A 749 -32.38 -1.46 55.46
C ASN A 749 -33.36 -2.27 56.31
N VAL A 750 -33.09 -2.41 57.62
CA VAL A 750 -34.02 -3.09 58.53
C VAL A 750 -34.38 -2.13 59.67
N ALA A 751 -35.67 -1.93 59.88
CA ALA A 751 -36.21 -1.09 60.94
C ALA A 751 -37.23 -1.87 61.77
N VAL A 752 -37.03 -1.94 63.08
CA VAL A 752 -37.97 -2.61 64.00
C VAL A 752 -39.01 -1.59 64.46
N ARG A 753 -40.30 -1.92 64.36
CA ARG A 753 -41.39 -1.04 64.79
C ARG A 753 -42.25 -1.67 65.88
N SER A 754 -42.82 -0.81 66.72
CA SER A 754 -43.84 -1.17 67.71
C SER A 754 -45.19 -1.42 67.03
N ALA A 755 -45.80 -2.59 67.26
CA ALA A 755 -47.19 -2.84 66.84
C ALA A 755 -48.20 -1.89 67.50
N ALA A 756 -47.88 -1.37 68.70
CA ALA A 756 -48.80 -0.56 69.51
C ALA A 756 -48.71 0.95 69.21
N THR A 757 -47.58 1.44 68.67
CA THR A 757 -47.33 2.88 68.50
C THR A 757 -46.74 3.28 67.14
N GLY A 758 -46.37 2.32 66.27
CA GLY A 758 -45.81 2.58 64.93
C GLY A 758 -44.38 3.15 64.90
N GLY A 759 -43.87 3.66 66.03
CA GLY A 759 -42.51 4.19 66.16
C GLY A 759 -41.42 3.13 66.03
N VAL A 760 -40.22 3.56 65.61
CA VAL A 760 -39.03 2.72 65.48
C VAL A 760 -38.43 2.42 66.86
N LEU A 761 -38.03 1.16 67.08
CA LEU A 761 -37.52 0.65 68.36
C LEU A 761 -36.03 0.29 68.28
N ALA A 762 -35.33 0.52 69.39
CA ALA A 762 -34.01 -0.08 69.64
C ALA A 762 -34.19 -1.55 70.05
N ALA A 763 -33.93 -2.47 69.12
CA ALA A 763 -34.01 -3.91 69.29
C ALA A 763 -32.80 -4.59 68.64
N THR A 764 -32.51 -5.83 69.02
CA THR A 764 -31.45 -6.63 68.41
C THR A 764 -31.99 -7.35 67.19
N VAL A 765 -31.40 -7.10 66.01
CA VAL A 765 -31.75 -7.77 64.75
C VAL A 765 -30.68 -8.81 64.44
N THR A 766 -31.12 -10.04 64.21
CA THR A 766 -30.27 -11.16 63.78
C THR A 766 -30.79 -11.68 62.45
N ALA A 767 -29.89 -11.76 61.46
CA ALA A 767 -30.17 -12.42 60.19
C ALA A 767 -29.59 -13.84 60.21
N THR A 768 -30.41 -14.80 59.81
CA THR A 768 -30.04 -16.22 59.71
C THR A 768 -30.26 -16.71 58.29
N SER A 769 -29.35 -17.55 57.81
CA SER A 769 -29.55 -18.30 56.55
C SER A 769 -30.72 -19.28 56.66
N GLN A 770 -31.20 -19.81 55.54
CA GLN A 770 -32.27 -20.81 55.48
C GLN A 770 -32.00 -22.07 56.35
N ASN A 771 -30.73 -22.38 56.63
CA ASN A 771 -30.30 -23.50 57.47
C ASN A 771 -30.17 -23.13 58.97
N GLY A 772 -30.65 -21.95 59.38
CA GLY A 772 -30.65 -21.50 60.78
C GLY A 772 -29.32 -20.98 61.32
N VAL A 773 -28.31 -20.80 60.46
CA VAL A 773 -26.99 -20.30 60.88
C VAL A 773 -27.04 -18.76 61.00
N PRO A 774 -26.68 -18.17 62.16
CA PRO A 774 -26.59 -16.72 62.32
C PRO A 774 -25.46 -16.15 61.46
N LEU A 775 -25.78 -15.18 60.60
CA LEU A 775 -24.81 -14.51 59.72
C LEU A 775 -24.24 -13.25 60.40
N TYR A 776 -25.10 -12.45 61.04
CA TYR A 776 -24.73 -11.27 61.81
C TYR A 776 -25.84 -10.88 62.80
N THR A 777 -25.46 -10.14 63.84
CA THR A 777 -26.35 -9.61 64.88
C THR A 777 -25.98 -8.16 65.16
N LEU A 778 -26.98 -7.26 65.15
CA LEU A 778 -26.80 -5.81 65.30
C LEU A 778 -27.82 -5.24 66.31
N THR A 779 -27.41 -4.25 67.10
CA THR A 779 -28.29 -3.56 68.05
C THR A 779 -28.73 -2.21 67.47
N SER A 780 -30.03 -2.06 67.22
CA SER A 780 -30.66 -0.91 66.53
C SER A 780 -30.53 0.42 67.31
N PRO A 781 -30.56 1.60 66.63
CA PRO A 781 -31.87 2.18 66.31
C PRO A 781 -32.23 2.24 64.80
N ALA A 782 -31.25 2.20 63.90
CA ALA A 782 -31.40 1.89 62.47
C ALA A 782 -30.02 1.70 61.85
N TYR A 783 -29.78 0.61 61.11
CA TYR A 783 -28.49 0.36 60.46
C TYR A 783 -28.65 -0.18 59.04
N ARG A 784 -27.75 0.28 58.16
CA ARG A 784 -27.51 -0.33 56.85
C ARG A 784 -26.77 -1.65 57.07
N ILE A 785 -27.25 -2.72 56.44
CA ILE A 785 -26.52 -3.98 56.36
C ILE A 785 -25.80 -4.02 55.01
N THR A 786 -24.49 -4.20 55.05
CA THR A 786 -23.67 -4.54 53.88
C THR A 786 -23.47 -6.07 53.89
N PRO A 787 -23.95 -6.83 52.89
CA PRO A 787 -23.66 -8.25 52.79
C PRO A 787 -22.17 -8.47 52.53
N ALA A 788 -21.55 -9.31 53.34
CA ALA A 788 -20.20 -9.80 53.09
C ALA A 788 -20.25 -11.04 52.17
N TYR A 789 -19.39 -11.03 51.16
CA TYR A 789 -18.85 -12.18 50.42
C TYR A 789 -19.78 -13.40 50.22
N ILE A 790 -20.40 -13.47 49.03
CA ILE A 790 -21.01 -14.71 48.53
C ILE A 790 -20.00 -15.35 47.57
N ALA A 791 -19.33 -16.41 48.01
CA ALA A 791 -18.62 -17.31 47.10
C ALA A 791 -19.63 -18.17 46.34
N ALA A 792 -19.51 -18.22 45.02
CA ALA A 792 -20.31 -19.07 44.16
C ALA A 792 -19.74 -20.50 44.13
N GLN A 793 -20.56 -21.47 44.53
CA GLN A 793 -20.41 -22.85 44.10
C GLN A 793 -21.75 -23.37 43.58
N THR A 794 -22.12 -22.93 42.37
CA THR A 794 -23.28 -23.39 41.58
C THR A 794 -24.68 -23.25 42.20
N PRO A 795 -25.71 -23.28 41.35
CA PRO A 795 -26.27 -22.08 40.73
C PRO A 795 -26.82 -21.08 41.77
N VAL A 796 -27.04 -19.81 41.38
CA VAL A 796 -27.64 -18.79 42.26
C VAL A 796 -29.13 -19.07 42.53
N ASN A 797 -29.37 -20.06 43.38
CA ASN A 797 -30.60 -20.12 44.17
C ASN A 797 -30.50 -19.02 45.23
N TYR A 798 -31.36 -18.01 45.12
CA TYR A 798 -31.58 -17.03 46.18
C TYR A 798 -31.78 -17.75 47.51
N THR A 799 -30.81 -17.67 48.42
CA THR A 799 -30.98 -18.18 49.78
C THR A 799 -31.89 -17.21 50.54
N PRO A 800 -33.11 -17.59 50.95
CA PRO A 800 -34.01 -16.67 51.64
C PRO A 800 -33.43 -16.35 53.02
N HIS A 801 -33.06 -15.09 53.23
CA HIS A 801 -32.60 -14.62 54.55
C HIS A 801 -33.80 -14.46 55.46
N THR A 802 -33.74 -15.08 56.64
CA THR A 802 -34.74 -14.89 57.67
C THR A 802 -34.26 -13.83 58.65
N PHE A 803 -35.01 -12.74 58.78
CA PHE A 803 -34.71 -11.66 59.71
C PHE A 803 -35.58 -11.81 60.97
N THR A 804 -34.93 -11.86 62.13
CA THR A 804 -35.60 -11.87 63.43
C THR A 804 -35.18 -10.66 64.24
N ALA A 805 -36.15 -10.02 64.91
CA ALA A 805 -35.91 -8.95 65.87
C ALA A 805 -36.26 -9.44 67.27
N SER A 806 -35.43 -9.12 68.26
CA SER A 806 -35.66 -9.46 69.66
C SER A 806 -35.48 -8.24 70.57
N LEU A 807 -36.35 -8.12 71.56
CA LEU A 807 -36.31 -7.10 72.62
C LEU A 807 -36.90 -7.72 73.89
N ALA A 808 -36.28 -7.47 75.04
CA ALA A 808 -36.73 -8.05 76.30
C ALA A 808 -38.20 -7.71 76.61
N GLY A 809 -39.03 -8.74 76.84
CA GLY A 809 -40.46 -8.60 77.12
C GLY A 809 -41.40 -8.70 75.90
N TYR A 810 -40.88 -8.86 74.68
CA TYR A 810 -41.67 -8.97 73.45
C TYR A 810 -41.39 -10.30 72.72
N SER A 811 -42.39 -10.82 72.00
CA SER A 811 -42.20 -11.97 71.11
C SER A 811 -41.78 -11.52 69.71
N SER A 812 -40.75 -12.17 69.17
CA SER A 812 -40.25 -11.95 67.82
C SER A 812 -41.25 -12.45 66.78
N ASN A 813 -41.57 -11.61 65.79
CA ASN A 813 -42.22 -12.08 64.56
C ASN A 813 -41.16 -12.36 63.48
N THR A 814 -41.36 -13.44 62.71
CA THR A 814 -40.46 -13.85 61.64
C THR A 814 -41.00 -13.34 60.31
N ALA A 815 -40.35 -12.33 59.73
CA ALA A 815 -40.72 -11.83 58.42
C ALA A 815 -40.02 -12.65 57.32
N GLY A 816 -40.76 -13.56 56.69
CA GLY A 816 -40.32 -14.26 55.48
C GLY A 816 -40.42 -13.35 54.25
N ALA A 817 -39.50 -12.40 54.11
CA ALA A 817 -39.40 -11.56 52.93
C ALA A 817 -38.49 -12.22 51.89
N ILE A 818 -39.06 -12.68 50.78
CA ILE A 818 -38.28 -13.09 49.59
C ILE A 818 -37.85 -11.80 48.89
N ILE A 819 -36.57 -11.43 49.01
CA ILE A 819 -35.99 -10.30 48.30
C ILE A 819 -35.61 -10.76 46.89
N THR A 820 -36.53 -10.65 45.95
CA THR A 820 -36.18 -10.58 44.52
C THR A 820 -35.64 -9.18 44.22
N ALA A 821 -34.57 -9.09 43.43
CA ALA A 821 -33.78 -7.87 43.29
C ALA A 821 -34.56 -6.69 42.69
N ASP A 822 -35.01 -5.74 43.53
CA ASP A 822 -35.09 -4.33 43.17
C ASP A 822 -35.16 -3.39 44.39
N THR A 823 -34.54 -2.21 44.26
CA THR A 823 -34.51 -1.06 45.19
C THR A 823 -34.00 -1.32 46.62
N THR A 824 -33.79 -0.23 47.38
CA THR A 824 -33.46 -0.27 48.82
C THR A 824 -34.64 -0.75 49.66
N VAL A 825 -34.86 -2.07 49.70
CA VAL A 825 -35.92 -2.68 50.52
C VAL A 825 -35.71 -2.32 51.99
N THR A 826 -36.72 -1.67 52.58
CA THR A 826 -36.78 -1.42 54.03
C THR A 826 -37.71 -2.45 54.67
N ILE A 827 -37.13 -3.45 55.32
CA ILE A 827 -37.89 -4.50 56.00
C ILE A 827 -38.35 -3.98 57.37
N TYR A 828 -39.66 -3.95 57.58
CA TYR A 828 -40.27 -3.60 58.86
C TYR A 828 -40.56 -4.84 59.69
N LEU A 829 -39.72 -5.08 60.70
CA LEU A 829 -39.96 -6.14 61.69
C LEU A 829 -40.87 -5.60 62.78
N THR A 830 -42.01 -6.26 63.01
CA THR A 830 -42.98 -5.85 64.02
C THR A 830 -42.86 -6.75 65.25
N LEU A 831 -42.51 -6.16 66.39
CA LEU A 831 -42.51 -6.86 67.68
C LEU A 831 -43.93 -6.88 68.26
N LEU A 832 -44.41 -8.08 68.61
CA LEU A 832 -45.72 -8.29 69.22
C LEU A 832 -45.58 -8.46 70.73
N ALA A 833 -46.44 -7.81 71.50
CA ALA A 833 -46.53 -8.02 72.94
C ALA A 833 -47.32 -9.32 73.21
N GLY A 834 -46.89 -10.08 74.23
CA GLY A 834 -47.48 -11.38 74.57
C GLY A 834 -48.88 -11.32 75.18
N GLY A 835 -49.91 -11.17 74.33
CA GLY A 835 -51.28 -11.70 74.50
C GLY A 835 -52.24 -11.01 75.49
N SER A 836 -53.38 -10.51 74.97
CA SER A 836 -54.74 -10.97 75.37
C SER A 836 -55.91 -10.25 74.64
N SER A 837 -56.94 -11.04 74.29
CA SER A 837 -58.37 -10.72 74.05
C SER A 837 -58.84 -9.44 73.30
N GLY A 838 -59.29 -9.63 72.04
CA GLY A 838 -60.68 -9.48 71.57
C GLY A 838 -61.45 -8.13 71.64
N TYR A 839 -61.94 -7.65 70.47
CA TYR A 839 -63.33 -7.24 70.13
C TYR A 839 -63.37 -6.43 68.80
N THR A 840 -64.48 -6.54 68.05
CA THR A 840 -64.88 -5.67 66.91
C THR A 840 -65.94 -4.67 67.40
N PRO A 841 -66.15 -3.45 66.79
CA PRO A 841 -66.77 -3.30 65.46
C PRO A 841 -66.40 -2.02 64.63
N SER A 842 -67.01 -1.91 63.44
CA SER A 842 -67.14 -0.72 62.54
C SER A 842 -67.96 0.42 63.22
N PRO A 843 -67.96 1.72 62.78
CA PRO A 843 -68.18 2.18 61.39
C PRO A 843 -67.47 3.49 60.92
N THR A 844 -67.80 3.90 59.68
CA THR A 844 -67.42 5.09 58.88
C THR A 844 -67.73 6.45 59.52
N PRO A 845 -67.11 7.58 59.07
CA PRO A 845 -67.73 8.36 57.98
C PRO A 845 -66.78 9.03 56.96
N THR A 846 -67.30 9.29 55.75
CA THR A 846 -66.72 10.18 54.70
C THR A 846 -67.05 11.66 54.99
N PRO A 847 -66.32 12.66 54.45
CA PRO A 847 -66.73 13.23 53.14
C PRO A 847 -65.61 13.77 52.21
N THR A 848 -65.78 13.48 50.92
CA THR A 848 -65.73 14.34 49.69
C THR A 848 -64.63 15.43 49.48
N PRO A 849 -64.01 15.54 48.27
CA PRO A 849 -62.89 16.45 47.95
C PRO A 849 -63.26 17.74 47.19
N THR A 850 -62.28 18.61 46.90
CA THR A 850 -62.33 19.69 45.89
C THR A 850 -60.92 19.99 45.32
N PRO A 851 -60.70 20.39 44.04
CA PRO A 851 -59.41 20.24 43.35
C PRO A 851 -58.76 21.53 42.77
N SER A 852 -57.74 21.34 41.93
CA SER A 852 -57.08 22.25 40.95
C SER A 852 -55.93 23.15 41.45
N PRO A 853 -54.99 23.59 40.55
CA PRO A 853 -54.96 23.39 39.09
C PRO A 853 -53.73 22.66 38.51
N SER A 854 -53.88 22.19 37.26
CA SER A 854 -52.80 21.76 36.36
C SER A 854 -52.66 22.76 35.20
N ILE A 855 -51.48 22.85 34.59
CA ILE A 855 -51.15 23.82 33.52
C ILE A 855 -50.88 23.06 32.21
N THR A 856 -51.45 23.56 31.12
CA THR A 856 -51.44 22.97 29.77
C THR A 856 -50.25 23.47 28.91
N PRO A 857 -49.68 22.64 28.03
CA PRO A 857 -48.99 23.09 26.82
C PRO A 857 -49.81 22.85 25.53
N THR A 858 -49.49 23.63 24.50
CA THR A 858 -50.37 23.95 23.34
C THR A 858 -50.31 22.95 22.19
N GLN A 859 -51.34 22.97 21.33
CA GLN A 859 -51.50 22.17 20.10
C GLN A 859 -50.49 22.50 19.00
N THR A 860 -50.33 21.57 18.04
CA THR A 860 -50.20 21.88 16.61
C THR A 860 -50.88 20.76 15.79
N GLU A 861 -51.29 21.05 14.55
CA GLU A 861 -52.41 20.40 13.85
C GLU A 861 -52.06 19.13 13.03
N GLU A 862 -53.10 18.34 12.74
CA GLU A 862 -53.15 17.29 11.70
C GLU A 862 -53.28 17.95 10.29
N PRO A 863 -52.98 17.27 9.17
CA PRO A 863 -54.04 16.43 8.56
C PRO A 863 -53.60 15.24 7.66
N GLY A 864 -54.40 14.16 7.69
CA GLY A 864 -54.95 13.58 6.45
C GLY A 864 -54.28 12.36 5.80
N THR A 865 -55.13 11.40 5.43
CA THR A 865 -54.87 10.25 4.52
C THR A 865 -56.16 9.97 3.71
N PRO A 866 -56.24 9.04 2.72
CA PRO A 866 -55.21 8.33 1.94
C PRO A 866 -55.45 8.35 0.39
N ALA A 867 -54.55 7.75 -0.40
CA ALA A 867 -54.88 7.18 -1.74
C ALA A 867 -53.91 6.05 -2.14
N THR A 868 -54.41 5.06 -2.92
CA THR A 868 -53.73 3.81 -3.34
C THR A 868 -53.28 3.87 -4.84
N PRO A 869 -52.70 2.84 -5.51
CA PRO A 869 -51.32 2.98 -6.04
C PRO A 869 -51.13 2.75 -7.58
N THR A 870 -49.85 2.74 -8.01
CA THR A 870 -49.29 2.25 -9.32
C THR A 870 -49.54 3.10 -10.60
N PRO A 871 -48.69 3.02 -11.67
CA PRO A 871 -47.50 2.19 -11.88
C PRO A 871 -46.20 2.89 -12.38
N THR A 872 -45.16 2.07 -12.59
CA THR A 872 -43.81 2.29 -13.13
C THR A 872 -43.71 2.97 -14.51
N PRO A 873 -42.56 3.59 -14.83
CA PRO A 873 -42.00 3.60 -16.18
C PRO A 873 -40.57 3.02 -16.27
N GLU A 874 -40.32 2.23 -17.32
CA GLU A 874 -39.02 1.68 -17.73
C GLU A 874 -38.17 2.69 -18.57
N PRO A 875 -36.87 2.43 -18.85
CA PRO A 875 -35.93 3.46 -19.30
C PRO A 875 -36.01 3.79 -20.80
N THR A 876 -35.70 5.04 -21.14
CA THR A 876 -35.59 5.50 -22.54
C THR A 876 -34.24 5.13 -23.18
N LYS A 877 -34.32 4.45 -24.33
CA LYS A 877 -33.23 4.11 -25.24
C LYS A 877 -32.31 5.30 -25.57
N ARG A 878 -31.01 5.04 -25.71
CA ARG A 878 -30.11 5.80 -26.61
C ARG A 878 -29.47 4.84 -27.63
N ILE A 879 -29.14 5.38 -28.80
CA ILE A 879 -29.00 4.66 -30.07
C ILE A 879 -27.56 4.13 -30.29
N GLN A 880 -27.45 2.98 -30.97
CA GLN A 880 -26.17 2.40 -31.41
C GLN A 880 -25.44 3.30 -32.43
N VAL A 881 -24.11 3.36 -32.32
CA VAL A 881 -23.19 3.67 -33.42
C VAL A 881 -22.24 2.47 -33.55
N THR A 882 -22.01 1.99 -34.78
CA THR A 882 -21.36 0.71 -35.05
C THR A 882 -20.00 0.79 -35.74
N ALA A 883 -19.11 -0.11 -35.31
CA ALA A 883 -17.95 -0.68 -36.01
C ALA A 883 -16.64 0.13 -36.09
N PRO A 884 -15.47 -0.53 -36.29
CA PRO A 884 -15.21 -1.98 -36.33
C PRO A 884 -14.24 -2.49 -35.24
N ALA A 885 -14.20 -3.81 -35.04
CA ALA A 885 -13.30 -4.49 -34.10
C ALA A 885 -12.10 -5.15 -34.80
N ALA A 886 -10.92 -5.11 -34.16
CA ALA A 886 -9.79 -5.99 -34.44
C ALA A 886 -8.76 -5.99 -33.29
N ALA A 887 -9.03 -6.72 -32.21
CA ALA A 887 -8.03 -7.09 -31.20
C ALA A 887 -8.35 -8.50 -30.69
N ALA A 888 -7.43 -9.45 -30.90
CA ALA A 888 -7.66 -10.85 -30.56
C ALA A 888 -7.38 -11.10 -29.07
N THR A 889 -8.42 -11.39 -28.30
CA THR A 889 -8.29 -11.86 -26.92
C THR A 889 -7.99 -13.36 -26.89
N LEU A 890 -6.79 -13.73 -26.44
CA LEU A 890 -6.44 -15.12 -26.13
C LEU A 890 -7.00 -15.51 -24.75
N SER A 891 -7.79 -16.57 -24.69
CA SER A 891 -8.28 -17.17 -23.44
C SER A 891 -7.33 -18.27 -22.94
N PRO A 892 -7.04 -18.36 -21.63
CA PRO A 892 -6.54 -19.58 -21.01
C PRO A 892 -7.69 -20.39 -20.41
N THR A 893 -8.12 -21.44 -21.09
CA THR A 893 -8.97 -22.49 -20.50
C THR A 893 -8.11 -23.55 -19.83
N THR A 894 -8.35 -23.87 -18.56
CA THR A 894 -8.80 -25.20 -18.04
C THR A 894 -8.39 -25.41 -16.58
N GLN A 895 -9.36 -25.51 -15.68
CA GLN A 895 -9.32 -26.41 -14.53
C GLN A 895 -10.70 -27.00 -14.28
N ALA A 896 -10.75 -28.24 -13.79
CA ALA A 896 -11.95 -29.08 -13.69
C ALA A 896 -12.72 -28.83 -12.37
N PRO A 897 -14.01 -29.22 -12.26
CA PRO A 897 -14.88 -28.76 -11.19
C PRO A 897 -14.69 -29.53 -9.87
N VAL A 898 -14.83 -28.81 -8.75
CA VAL A 898 -15.03 -29.36 -7.41
C VAL A 898 -16.49 -29.16 -7.02
N GLN A 899 -17.08 -30.13 -6.33
CA GLN A 899 -18.51 -30.16 -6.02
C GLN A 899 -18.93 -29.08 -5.01
N GLU A 900 -20.12 -28.53 -5.19
CA GLU A 900 -20.81 -27.75 -4.15
C GLU A 900 -21.33 -28.69 -3.05
N GLU A 901 -20.95 -28.43 -1.80
CA GLU A 901 -21.77 -28.81 -0.64
C GLU A 901 -22.42 -27.57 -0.04
N THR A 902 -23.68 -27.71 0.39
CA THR A 902 -24.53 -26.63 0.90
C THR A 902 -24.33 -26.39 2.40
N PRO A 903 -24.03 -25.16 2.85
CA PRO A 903 -24.01 -24.83 4.28
C PRO A 903 -25.42 -24.45 4.77
N GLY A 904 -25.90 -25.17 5.79
CA GLY A 904 -27.10 -24.79 6.54
C GLY A 904 -26.76 -23.89 7.73
N SER A 905 -27.64 -22.92 7.99
CA SER A 905 -27.88 -22.24 9.28
C SER A 905 -26.70 -21.95 10.23
N GLY A 906 -26.31 -20.68 10.28
CA GLY A 906 -26.38 -19.92 11.54
C GLY A 906 -25.16 -19.92 12.46
N ASP A 907 -24.10 -19.20 12.05
CA ASP A 907 -23.42 -18.20 12.90
C ASP A 907 -22.56 -17.28 12.00
N TRP A 908 -22.84 -15.98 11.99
CA TRP A 908 -22.20 -15.00 11.08
C TRP A 908 -21.22 -14.06 11.79
N VAL A 909 -20.04 -14.57 12.13
CA VAL A 909 -18.78 -13.80 12.23
C VAL A 909 -17.65 -14.77 11.84
N PRO A 910 -17.08 -14.72 10.60
CA PRO A 910 -15.82 -13.96 10.42
C PRO A 910 -15.47 -13.57 8.96
N ILE A 911 -15.20 -12.28 8.64
CA ILE A 911 -14.62 -11.90 7.32
C ILE A 911 -13.48 -10.87 7.37
N ALA A 912 -13.58 -9.78 8.17
CA ALA A 912 -12.81 -8.56 7.87
C ALA A 912 -11.75 -8.11 8.90
N ALA A 913 -11.51 -8.84 10.00
CA ALA A 913 -10.55 -8.42 11.02
C ALA A 913 -9.06 -8.44 10.60
N VAL A 914 -8.72 -9.02 9.43
CA VAL A 914 -7.35 -9.49 9.15
C VAL A 914 -6.65 -8.80 7.96
N LEU A 915 -7.36 -8.36 6.90
CA LEU A 915 -6.71 -7.77 5.72
C LEU A 915 -6.60 -6.23 5.77
N VAL A 916 -7.67 -5.53 6.15
CA VAL A 916 -7.75 -4.06 5.98
C VAL A 916 -7.07 -3.29 7.12
N VAL A 917 -7.12 -3.82 8.34
CA VAL A 917 -6.34 -3.33 9.50
C VAL A 917 -4.83 -3.39 9.22
N ALA A 918 -4.38 -4.27 8.33
CA ALA A 918 -2.97 -4.57 8.10
C ALA A 918 -2.33 -3.85 6.89
N ALA A 919 -3.12 -3.32 5.94
CA ALA A 919 -2.59 -2.76 4.68
C ALA A 919 -2.54 -1.23 4.64
N ALA A 920 -3.62 -0.56 5.02
CA ALA A 920 -3.97 0.74 4.44
C ALA A 920 -3.60 2.00 5.26
N ALA A 921 -3.19 1.85 6.52
CA ALA A 921 -2.97 3.01 7.39
C ALA A 921 -1.66 3.76 7.06
N ALA A 922 -0.49 3.19 7.38
CA ALA A 922 0.80 3.87 7.19
C ALA A 922 2.02 2.92 7.26
N SER A 923 2.02 1.81 6.51
CA SER A 923 3.12 0.81 6.53
C SER A 923 4.50 1.32 6.08
N TRP A 924 4.61 2.61 5.73
CA TRP A 924 5.87 3.31 5.50
C TRP A 924 6.23 4.29 6.65
N VAL A 925 5.35 5.25 6.96
CA VAL A 925 5.62 6.26 8.02
C VAL A 925 5.60 5.64 9.42
N ALA A 926 4.64 4.77 9.72
CA ALA A 926 4.59 4.07 11.00
C ALA A 926 5.69 2.99 11.13
N TRP A 927 6.16 2.43 10.02
CA TRP A 927 7.28 1.48 10.02
C TRP A 927 8.63 2.16 10.26
N LYS A 928 8.86 3.37 9.73
CA LYS A 928 10.04 4.19 10.08
C LYS A 928 10.01 4.67 11.54
N ALA A 929 8.85 5.06 12.06
CA ALA A 929 8.69 5.48 13.46
C ALA A 929 9.00 4.36 14.48
N LEU A 930 8.93 3.09 14.06
CA LEU A 930 9.24 1.91 14.88
C LEU A 930 10.71 1.43 14.77
N LYS A 931 11.55 2.14 13.99
CA LYS A 931 12.91 1.71 13.63
C LYS A 931 14.02 2.72 14.01
N LYS A 932 13.63 3.83 14.64
CA LYS A 932 14.49 4.74 15.44
C LYS A 932 14.09 4.59 16.91
#